data_AF-A0A849KC77-F1
#
_entry.id   AF-A0A849KC77-F1
#
_cell.length_a   1.000
_cell.length_b   1.000
_cell.length_c   1.000
_cell.angle_alpha   90.00
_cell.angle_beta   90.00
_cell.angle_gamma   90.00
#
_symmetry.space_group_name_H-M   'P 1'
#
loop_
_entity.id
_entity.type
_entity.pdbx_description
1 polymer ?
#
loop_
_entity_poly.entity_id
_entity_poly.type
_entity_poly.pdbx_seq_one_letter_code
_entity_poly.pdbx_strand_id
1 'polypeptide(L)'
;MTKLPGLTRQDDRPSIGGANRGRSQAPFKMPSVQLQPQARPVDTYSRPKAPATGGSGLMQLSEALAQISPNLQSFLADRTDKAKKDAEDKANRRLGGMSFEEARAAIDSGKMSEMDNPWFKAAAMNQIGERLAYTRVNELTKEYETNFDKDKGDLESFIRERMAGDLEKYGDSPHFVRAYNTIMNNFSVKANTIQAQHQTEQVKQDTISGVYDVFSGKARTMLGEGKPEAEVVAALRAEYSGNRELLKIDYKDQDREMVRLAESFANEGNVKMADAILNSERTGDDGTKLGSLASNREFQNDANRILLSAKNRMENNNEEATRDRRFNFWDAARQGKLDREELTGWHKANPGAFSEAQVQSLINQSDTFNAHIAKEASDANQKLALAEQAKKSETDLLTKNMEAASKGMVPYLEEATVFTKTGETKTVSVDDQKKAIAKETIDRTEWLVKNGKANPDQAFDMQVESFSSNNLTNPKWENVLRSGPIAATQVTTSGGKAPAQLKDGTDLYMRLHSSNPGLLEQHIKNDKTREFYESYRIATQYAGLDHEQAVQTAMMATSEIEKAPSASVRQSYEQIDEKARRVSAGGWDTWFGTIGGKNPDNSGYVSGEIARLGKFYARNGLDSDHALEEASKRFNATHTDVKGSMIYTAGRDIPKNFGEMARHAIEQYAAEFGSDEGFESSDLTIRQATNGNGWLIVDKYTQLPVENSERSNLTIRSLYELDQKRQQQKKAEVIEKQNERQRTNPAGLYIAIEKDGSQVFINDKREIFENTAKDGRQPRWENTGKRYSKPIATGPNGETLLKGVELRGIKPEVRDATERLVRGVTGGGMKTNESSAVAIGRIGGELIGGPKTPEESFIKFGKEAEAAINKRNNSGR
;
A
#
# COMPACT_ATOMS: atom_id res chain seq x y z
N MET A 1 12.11 19.49 -8.51
CA MET A 1 12.84 18.60 -9.43
C MET A 1 14.17 19.26 -9.74
N THR A 2 15.26 18.77 -9.15
CA THR A 2 16.55 19.46 -9.07
C THR A 2 17.62 18.53 -9.63
N LYS A 3 18.36 18.99 -10.65
CA LYS A 3 19.39 18.22 -11.37
C LYS A 3 20.69 18.16 -10.55
N LEU A 4 21.30 16.97 -10.47
CA LEU A 4 22.67 16.75 -9.99
C LEU A 4 23.57 16.30 -11.17
N PRO A 5 24.75 16.89 -11.37
CA PRO A 5 25.69 16.53 -12.43
C PRO A 5 26.86 15.66 -11.93
N GLY A 6 27.34 14.76 -12.79
CA GLY A 6 28.65 14.11 -12.66
C GLY A 6 28.60 12.59 -12.66
N LEU A 7 28.91 11.98 -13.81
CA LEU A 7 29.58 10.67 -13.99
C LEU A 7 29.70 10.37 -15.48
N THR A 8 30.83 10.77 -16.08
CA THR A 8 31.30 10.25 -17.38
C THR A 8 32.12 8.99 -17.13
N ARG A 9 31.71 7.87 -17.75
CA ARG A 9 32.51 6.64 -17.83
C ARG A 9 33.48 6.77 -19.00
N GLN A 10 34.76 6.59 -18.74
CA GLN A 10 35.84 6.54 -19.71
C GLN A 10 36.39 5.10 -19.69
N ASP A 11 36.01 4.30 -20.69
CA ASP A 11 36.52 2.96 -20.92
C ASP A 11 37.77 3.05 -21.82
N ASP A 12 38.95 2.89 -21.23
CA ASP A 12 40.21 2.74 -21.96
C ASP A 12 40.40 1.27 -22.37
N ARG A 13 40.39 1.03 -23.69
CA ARG A 13 40.90 -0.20 -24.32
C ARG A 13 42.36 0.01 -24.76
N PRO A 14 43.27 -0.95 -24.58
CA PRO A 14 44.53 -0.95 -25.31
C PRO A 14 44.40 -1.67 -26.66
N SER A 15 44.91 -0.96 -27.67
CA SER A 15 45.08 -1.31 -29.07
C SER A 15 46.20 -2.34 -29.28
N ILE A 16 46.00 -3.24 -30.25
CA ILE A 16 47.00 -4.15 -30.82
C ILE A 16 47.68 -3.44 -32.00
N GLY A 17 49.02 -3.43 -32.03
CA GLY A 17 49.78 -3.22 -33.27
C GLY A 17 51.22 -2.70 -33.13
N GLY A 18 52.19 -3.57 -33.45
CA GLY A 18 53.23 -3.24 -34.44
C GLY A 18 54.65 -2.77 -34.01
N ALA A 19 55.61 -3.68 -34.18
CA ALA A 19 56.88 -3.53 -34.95
C ALA A 19 58.18 -2.90 -34.35
N ASN A 20 59.19 -3.78 -34.21
CA ASN A 20 60.54 -3.77 -34.83
C ASN A 20 61.81 -3.07 -34.25
N ARG A 21 62.91 -3.87 -34.30
CA ARG A 21 64.38 -3.60 -34.38
C ARG A 21 65.11 -3.14 -33.09
N GLY A 22 66.36 -3.54 -32.76
CA GLY A 22 67.37 -4.40 -33.39
C GLY A 22 68.71 -4.38 -32.62
N ARG A 23 69.54 -5.43 -32.82
CA ARG A 23 71.01 -5.63 -32.63
C ARG A 23 71.83 -4.88 -31.54
N SER A 24 72.65 -5.66 -30.83
CA SER A 24 74.10 -5.43 -30.71
C SER A 24 74.86 -6.73 -30.36
N GLN A 25 75.90 -7.05 -31.14
CA GLN A 25 76.91 -8.08 -30.90
C GLN A 25 78.28 -7.41 -30.67
N ALA A 26 79.21 -8.19 -30.07
CA ALA A 26 80.69 -8.14 -30.12
C ALA A 26 81.41 -7.66 -28.83
N PRO A 27 82.72 -7.94 -28.59
CA PRO A 27 83.59 -9.09 -29.00
C PRO A 27 84.74 -9.54 -28.00
N PHE A 28 85.50 -10.60 -28.42
CA PHE A 28 86.97 -10.92 -28.18
C PHE A 28 87.47 -11.47 -26.81
N LYS A 29 88.55 -12.29 -26.64
CA LYS A 29 89.42 -13.24 -27.41
C LYS A 29 90.48 -13.89 -26.43
N MET A 30 90.71 -15.22 -26.49
CA MET A 30 91.99 -16.04 -26.34
C MET A 30 93.00 -15.84 -25.17
N PRO A 31 93.86 -16.83 -24.76
CA PRO A 31 94.78 -17.63 -25.61
C PRO A 31 95.11 -19.11 -25.18
N SER A 32 96.20 -19.63 -25.76
CA SER A 32 96.57 -20.99 -26.22
C SER A 32 97.72 -21.71 -25.44
N VAL A 33 97.98 -22.99 -25.81
CA VAL A 33 99.30 -23.69 -25.98
C VAL A 33 99.64 -24.93 -25.11
N GLN A 34 99.86 -26.08 -25.81
CA GLN A 34 100.78 -27.26 -25.72
C GLN A 34 100.98 -28.11 -24.43
N LEU A 35 101.03 -29.46 -24.60
CA LEU A 35 102.25 -30.30 -24.74
C LEU A 35 101.93 -31.83 -24.86
N GLN A 36 102.79 -32.55 -25.60
CA GLN A 36 102.87 -34.02 -25.85
C GLN A 36 103.65 -34.77 -24.72
N PRO A 37 103.72 -36.15 -24.58
CA PRO A 37 104.45 -37.08 -25.49
C PRO A 37 104.03 -38.59 -25.60
N GLN A 38 104.73 -39.24 -26.53
CA GLN A 38 104.93 -40.66 -26.98
C GLN A 38 104.98 -41.77 -25.89
N ALA A 39 104.98 -43.11 -26.10
CA ALA A 39 105.31 -44.09 -27.18
C ALA A 39 104.60 -45.45 -26.82
N ARG A 40 104.44 -46.50 -27.66
CA ARG A 40 105.45 -47.41 -28.26
C ARG A 40 104.83 -48.40 -29.29
N PRO A 41 105.65 -48.97 -30.20
CA PRO A 41 105.25 -49.85 -31.30
C PRO A 41 105.44 -51.35 -31.00
N VAL A 42 104.73 -52.23 -31.73
CA VAL A 42 105.11 -53.64 -31.89
C VAL A 42 104.94 -54.06 -33.35
N ASP A 43 106.04 -54.55 -33.93
CA ASP A 43 106.18 -55.12 -35.26
C ASP A 43 105.35 -56.39 -35.46
N THR A 44 104.80 -56.58 -36.66
CA THR A 44 104.64 -57.93 -37.22
C THR A 44 104.75 -57.91 -38.74
N TYR A 45 105.89 -58.39 -39.24
CA TYR A 45 106.15 -58.68 -40.65
C TYR A 45 105.33 -59.90 -41.12
N SER A 46 104.76 -59.83 -42.33
CA SER A 46 104.66 -60.89 -43.37
C SER A 46 103.50 -60.55 -44.31
N ARG A 47 103.52 -60.73 -45.63
CA ARG A 47 104.40 -61.36 -46.64
C ARG A 47 104.03 -60.68 -47.98
N PRO A 48 104.92 -60.56 -48.98
CA PRO A 48 104.51 -60.16 -50.33
C PRO A 48 103.72 -61.31 -50.96
N LYS A 49 102.48 -61.04 -51.40
CA LYS A 49 101.68 -61.99 -52.19
C LYS A 49 101.88 -61.69 -53.68
N ALA A 50 102.08 -62.76 -54.46
CA ALA A 50 102.45 -62.79 -55.86
C ALA A 50 101.53 -61.97 -56.79
N PRO A 51 102.04 -61.46 -57.94
CA PRO A 51 101.18 -60.86 -58.95
C PRO A 51 100.19 -61.89 -59.50
N ALA A 52 98.91 -61.52 -59.48
CA ALA A 52 97.82 -62.28 -60.07
C ALA A 52 97.82 -62.08 -61.59
N THR A 53 98.05 -63.19 -62.28
CA THR A 53 97.82 -63.41 -63.71
C THR A 53 96.37 -63.05 -64.08
N GLY A 54 96.16 -61.93 -64.79
CA GLY A 54 94.81 -61.60 -65.27
C GLY A 54 94.56 -60.21 -65.89
N GLY A 55 95.55 -59.51 -66.43
CA GLY A 55 95.31 -58.18 -67.03
C GLY A 55 96.14 -57.88 -68.26
N SER A 56 95.45 -57.65 -69.40
CA SER A 56 95.84 -56.91 -70.62
C SER A 56 97.31 -56.98 -71.03
N GLY A 57 97.61 -57.49 -72.24
CA GLY A 57 98.99 -57.59 -72.78
C GLY A 57 99.82 -56.29 -72.77
N LEU A 58 99.21 -55.13 -72.50
CA LEU A 58 99.88 -53.84 -72.29
C LEU A 58 100.47 -53.70 -70.87
N MET A 59 99.86 -54.33 -69.86
CA MET A 59 100.36 -54.33 -68.48
C MET A 59 101.57 -55.27 -68.31
N GLN A 60 101.52 -56.47 -68.90
CA GLN A 60 102.67 -57.39 -68.95
C GLN A 60 103.84 -56.84 -69.79
N LEU A 61 103.56 -56.10 -70.87
CA LEU A 61 104.59 -55.38 -71.62
C LEU A 61 105.19 -54.21 -70.81
N SER A 62 104.36 -53.50 -70.04
CA SER A 62 104.82 -52.38 -69.19
C SER A 62 105.60 -52.84 -67.96
N GLU A 63 105.33 -54.02 -67.42
CA GLU A 63 106.06 -54.60 -66.28
C GLU A 63 107.44 -55.15 -66.71
N ALA A 64 107.53 -55.65 -67.95
CA ALA A 64 108.81 -55.96 -68.59
C ALA A 64 109.64 -54.70 -68.96
N LEU A 65 108.98 -53.58 -69.27
CA LEU A 65 109.65 -52.28 -69.50
C LEU A 65 109.96 -51.51 -68.19
N ALA A 66 109.28 -51.82 -67.08
CA ALA A 66 109.50 -51.20 -65.77
C ALA A 66 110.87 -51.54 -65.15
N GLN A 67 111.56 -52.58 -65.63
CA GLN A 67 112.95 -52.89 -65.25
C GLN A 67 113.99 -51.91 -65.83
N ILE A 68 113.60 -51.00 -66.74
CA ILE A 68 114.52 -50.09 -67.43
C ILE A 68 114.50 -48.65 -66.81
N SER A 69 113.53 -48.29 -65.95
CA SER A 69 113.49 -46.96 -65.29
C SER A 69 112.56 -46.86 -64.04
N PRO A 70 113.06 -46.45 -62.85
CA PRO A 70 112.24 -46.21 -61.64
C PRO A 70 111.19 -45.10 -61.79
N ASN A 71 111.39 -44.15 -62.71
CA ASN A 71 110.44 -43.08 -62.96
C ASN A 71 109.13 -43.59 -63.58
N LEU A 72 109.16 -44.76 -64.25
CA LEU A 72 107.97 -45.44 -64.76
C LEU A 72 107.14 -46.07 -63.63
N GLN A 73 107.77 -46.57 -62.57
CA GLN A 73 107.07 -47.15 -61.41
C GLN A 73 106.32 -46.10 -60.61
N SER A 74 106.96 -44.96 -60.33
CA SER A 74 106.29 -43.83 -59.64
C SER A 74 105.15 -43.28 -60.49
N PHE A 75 105.33 -43.23 -61.82
CA PHE A 75 104.26 -42.82 -62.74
C PHE A 75 103.09 -43.81 -62.78
N LEU A 76 103.35 -45.12 -62.72
CA LEU A 76 102.32 -46.16 -62.67
C LEU A 76 101.59 -46.20 -61.31
N ALA A 77 102.31 -46.01 -60.20
CA ALA A 77 101.72 -45.84 -58.87
C ALA A 77 100.84 -44.58 -58.82
N ASP A 78 101.35 -43.43 -59.28
CA ASP A 78 100.57 -42.19 -59.41
C ASP A 78 99.35 -42.38 -60.32
N ARG A 79 99.47 -43.16 -61.41
CA ARG A 79 98.33 -43.46 -62.29
C ARG A 79 97.31 -44.39 -61.65
N THR A 80 97.74 -45.38 -60.87
CA THR A 80 96.84 -46.32 -60.19
C THR A 80 96.15 -45.64 -59.00
N ASP A 81 96.85 -44.81 -58.24
CA ASP A 81 96.27 -43.99 -57.17
C ASP A 81 95.35 -42.91 -57.73
N LYS A 82 95.72 -42.25 -58.85
CA LYS A 82 94.79 -41.36 -59.56
C LYS A 82 93.57 -42.12 -60.07
N ALA A 83 93.74 -43.29 -60.68
CA ALA A 83 92.62 -44.10 -61.17
C ALA A 83 91.70 -44.58 -60.04
N LYS A 84 92.27 -44.93 -58.87
CA LYS A 84 91.53 -45.29 -57.67
C LYS A 84 90.77 -44.09 -57.11
N LYS A 85 91.45 -42.94 -56.93
CA LYS A 85 90.84 -41.70 -56.44
C LYS A 85 89.77 -41.17 -57.39
N ASP A 86 90.01 -41.23 -58.70
CA ASP A 86 89.03 -40.85 -59.71
C ASP A 86 87.83 -41.80 -59.70
N ALA A 87 88.04 -43.10 -59.49
CA ALA A 87 86.95 -44.07 -59.33
C ALA A 87 86.15 -43.85 -58.04
N GLU A 88 86.81 -43.54 -56.91
CA GLU A 88 86.20 -43.18 -55.63
C GLU A 88 85.40 -41.86 -55.75
N ASP A 89 85.99 -40.81 -56.34
CA ASP A 89 85.34 -39.53 -56.58
C ASP A 89 84.14 -39.68 -57.54
N LYS A 90 84.26 -40.55 -58.55
CA LYS A 90 83.18 -40.85 -59.48
C LYS A 90 82.05 -41.61 -58.77
N ALA A 91 82.36 -42.59 -57.92
CA ALA A 91 81.38 -43.29 -57.09
C ALA A 91 80.66 -42.31 -56.16
N ASN A 92 81.43 -41.46 -55.46
CA ASN A 92 80.90 -40.44 -54.56
C ASN A 92 80.01 -39.43 -55.27
N ARG A 93 80.37 -38.95 -56.47
CA ARG A 93 79.52 -38.04 -57.25
C ARG A 93 78.27 -38.73 -57.76
N ARG A 94 78.39 -39.98 -58.23
CA ARG A 94 77.29 -40.71 -58.86
C ARG A 94 76.26 -41.16 -57.84
N LEU A 95 76.71 -41.78 -56.76
CA LEU A 95 75.86 -42.26 -55.67
C LEU A 95 75.48 -41.13 -54.73
N GLY A 96 76.32 -40.10 -54.60
CA GLY A 96 76.08 -38.90 -53.80
C GLY A 96 74.71 -38.26 -54.05
N GLY A 97 74.30 -38.19 -55.32
CA GLY A 97 73.01 -37.61 -55.74
C GLY A 97 71.83 -38.59 -55.80
N MET A 98 72.02 -39.88 -55.49
CA MET A 98 70.96 -40.89 -55.51
C MET A 98 70.46 -41.18 -54.09
N SER A 99 69.17 -41.51 -53.95
CA SER A 99 68.66 -42.11 -52.72
C SER A 99 69.29 -43.48 -52.47
N PHE A 100 69.21 -43.99 -51.24
CA PHE A 100 69.74 -45.33 -50.93
C PHE A 100 69.11 -46.43 -51.81
N GLU A 101 67.79 -46.35 -52.01
CA GLU A 101 67.05 -47.31 -52.83
C GLU A 101 67.36 -47.19 -54.32
N GLU A 102 67.59 -45.97 -54.81
CA GLU A 102 68.01 -45.71 -56.19
C GLU A 102 69.43 -46.20 -56.46
N ALA A 103 70.36 -45.92 -55.53
CA ALA A 103 71.75 -46.40 -55.59
C ALA A 103 71.79 -47.93 -55.59
N ARG A 104 70.98 -48.56 -54.74
CA ARG A 104 70.80 -50.01 -54.66
C ARG A 104 70.23 -50.57 -55.96
N ALA A 105 69.10 -50.06 -56.43
CA ALA A 105 68.45 -50.55 -57.64
C ALA A 105 69.37 -50.43 -58.85
N ALA A 106 70.17 -49.36 -58.94
CA ALA A 106 71.09 -49.15 -60.04
C ALA A 106 72.32 -50.08 -60.00
N ILE A 107 72.72 -50.56 -58.82
CA ILE A 107 73.75 -51.60 -58.66
C ILE A 107 73.18 -52.98 -58.96
N ASP A 108 72.03 -53.33 -58.37
CA ASP A 108 71.39 -54.64 -58.53
C ASP A 108 70.91 -54.87 -59.97
N SER A 109 70.48 -53.82 -60.67
CA SER A 109 70.02 -53.92 -62.07
C SER A 109 71.15 -53.98 -63.09
N GLY A 110 72.43 -53.92 -62.67
CA GLY A 110 73.58 -53.91 -63.59
C GLY A 110 73.64 -52.70 -64.53
N LYS A 111 72.86 -51.64 -64.24
CA LYS A 111 72.74 -50.44 -65.10
C LYS A 111 73.92 -49.47 -64.99
N MET A 112 74.86 -49.73 -64.08
CA MET A 112 76.09 -48.96 -63.94
C MET A 112 77.25 -49.71 -64.60
N SER A 113 77.67 -49.25 -65.79
CA SER A 113 78.84 -49.82 -66.47
C SER A 113 80.16 -49.59 -65.71
N GLU A 114 80.17 -48.65 -64.77
CA GLU A 114 81.32 -48.40 -63.88
C GLU A 114 81.57 -49.49 -62.82
N MET A 115 80.59 -50.36 -62.56
CA MET A 115 80.71 -51.42 -61.54
C MET A 115 81.72 -52.52 -61.90
N ASP A 116 82.12 -52.60 -63.17
CA ASP A 116 83.19 -53.48 -63.63
C ASP A 116 84.57 -53.02 -63.12
N ASN A 117 84.70 -51.77 -62.65
CA ASN A 117 85.92 -51.28 -62.01
C ASN A 117 85.96 -51.69 -60.52
N PRO A 118 86.95 -52.49 -60.08
CA PRO A 118 87.06 -52.94 -58.69
C PRO A 118 87.11 -51.82 -57.65
N TRP A 119 87.75 -50.70 -57.99
CA TRP A 119 87.88 -49.55 -57.08
C TRP A 119 86.56 -48.78 -56.95
N PHE A 120 85.82 -48.64 -58.05
CA PHE A 120 84.48 -48.04 -58.04
C PHE A 120 83.52 -48.92 -57.24
N LYS A 121 83.54 -50.25 -57.44
CA LYS A 121 82.71 -51.20 -56.70
C LYS A 121 83.00 -51.18 -55.19
N ALA A 122 84.27 -51.11 -54.79
CA ALA A 122 84.65 -51.01 -53.38
C ALA A 122 84.16 -49.69 -52.73
N ALA A 123 84.35 -48.55 -53.42
CA ALA A 123 83.88 -47.25 -52.96
C ALA A 123 82.35 -47.18 -52.87
N ALA A 124 81.66 -47.72 -53.88
CA ALA A 124 80.21 -47.81 -53.93
C ALA A 124 79.64 -48.63 -52.77
N MET A 125 80.20 -49.81 -52.52
CA MET A 125 79.77 -50.68 -51.42
C MET A 125 80.07 -50.08 -50.04
N ASN A 126 81.19 -49.36 -49.90
CA ASN A 126 81.50 -48.60 -48.68
C ASN A 126 80.44 -47.53 -48.41
N GLN A 127 80.14 -46.69 -49.40
CA GLN A 127 79.14 -45.61 -49.27
C GLN A 127 77.72 -46.14 -48.98
N ILE A 128 77.36 -47.30 -49.54
CA ILE A 128 76.09 -47.98 -49.25
C ILE A 128 76.06 -48.50 -47.81
N GLY A 129 77.16 -49.09 -47.34
CA GLY A 129 77.31 -49.51 -45.94
C GLY A 129 77.16 -48.35 -44.97
N GLU A 130 77.79 -47.20 -45.26
CA GLU A 130 77.67 -46.02 -44.42
C GLU A 130 76.23 -45.48 -44.39
N ARG A 131 75.60 -45.33 -45.56
CA ARG A 131 74.24 -44.79 -45.66
C ARG A 131 73.21 -45.67 -44.95
N LEU A 132 73.29 -46.99 -45.17
CA LEU A 132 72.37 -47.92 -44.50
C LEU A 132 72.57 -47.89 -42.99
N ALA A 133 73.81 -47.83 -42.51
CA ALA A 133 74.07 -47.73 -41.08
C ALA A 133 73.49 -46.44 -40.48
N TYR A 134 73.62 -45.29 -41.12
CA TYR A 134 72.99 -44.05 -40.63
C TYR A 134 71.47 -44.13 -40.62
N THR A 135 70.85 -44.69 -41.65
CA THR A 135 69.40 -44.95 -41.67
C THR A 135 69.00 -45.84 -40.49
N ARG A 136 69.74 -46.93 -40.27
CA ARG A 136 69.46 -47.87 -39.19
C ARG A 136 69.66 -47.25 -37.81
N VAL A 137 70.69 -46.43 -37.62
CA VAL A 137 70.89 -45.65 -36.39
C VAL A 137 69.69 -44.75 -36.10
N ASN A 138 69.17 -44.05 -37.11
CA ASN A 138 68.00 -43.18 -36.92
C ASN A 138 66.74 -43.99 -36.56
N GLU A 139 66.53 -45.13 -37.22
CA GLU A 139 65.43 -46.05 -36.91
C GLU A 139 65.54 -46.62 -35.49
N LEU A 140 66.71 -47.13 -35.10
CA LEU A 140 66.95 -47.66 -33.77
C LEU A 140 66.82 -46.57 -32.70
N THR A 141 67.27 -45.35 -32.97
CA THR A 141 67.09 -44.21 -32.05
C THR A 141 65.60 -43.92 -31.85
N LYS A 142 64.83 -43.87 -32.95
CA LYS A 142 63.39 -43.66 -32.88
C LYS A 142 62.67 -44.79 -32.15
N GLU A 143 62.99 -46.04 -32.46
CA GLU A 143 62.40 -47.21 -31.79
C GLU A 143 62.79 -47.26 -30.31
N TYR A 144 64.02 -46.87 -29.96
CA TYR A 144 64.45 -46.74 -28.56
C TYR A 144 63.62 -45.70 -27.80
N GLU A 145 63.26 -44.58 -28.44
CA GLU A 145 62.47 -43.54 -27.81
C GLU A 145 61.00 -43.92 -27.65
N THR A 146 60.41 -44.67 -28.61
CA THR A 146 58.95 -44.88 -28.66
C THR A 146 58.49 -46.28 -28.28
N ASN A 147 59.26 -47.33 -28.59
CA ASN A 147 58.77 -48.72 -28.57
C ASN A 147 59.63 -49.65 -27.70
N PHE A 148 60.85 -49.26 -27.35
CA PHE A 148 61.74 -50.06 -26.52
C PHE A 148 61.39 -49.91 -25.03
N ASP A 149 61.34 -51.03 -24.32
CA ASP A 149 61.19 -51.05 -22.86
C ASP A 149 62.51 -50.59 -22.21
N LYS A 150 62.57 -49.32 -21.81
CA LYS A 150 63.77 -48.72 -21.18
C LYS A 150 64.03 -49.21 -19.77
N ASP A 151 63.12 -49.96 -19.17
CA ASP A 151 63.27 -50.43 -17.79
C ASP A 151 63.79 -51.88 -17.78
N LYS A 152 63.29 -52.72 -18.69
CA LYS A 152 63.55 -54.17 -18.71
C LYS A 152 64.10 -54.73 -20.04
N GLY A 153 64.20 -53.91 -21.07
CA GLY A 153 64.63 -54.35 -22.41
C GLY A 153 66.13 -54.66 -22.51
N ASP A 154 66.47 -55.68 -23.31
CA ASP A 154 67.85 -55.98 -23.69
C ASP A 154 68.23 -55.18 -24.94
N LEU A 155 68.91 -54.05 -24.73
CA LEU A 155 69.32 -53.12 -25.78
C LEU A 155 70.35 -53.75 -26.74
N GLU A 156 71.21 -54.63 -26.25
CA GLU A 156 72.24 -55.24 -27.06
C GLU A 156 71.63 -56.25 -28.05
N SER A 157 70.70 -57.09 -27.56
CA SER A 157 69.95 -58.00 -28.42
C SER A 157 69.09 -57.23 -29.44
N PHE A 158 68.45 -56.14 -29.01
CA PHE A 158 67.65 -55.27 -29.89
C PHE A 158 68.47 -54.67 -31.04
N ILE A 159 69.67 -54.14 -30.78
CA ILE A 159 70.54 -53.59 -31.83
C ILE A 159 71.08 -54.72 -32.73
N ARG A 160 71.48 -55.85 -32.14
CA ARG A 160 72.09 -56.97 -32.86
C ARG A 160 71.12 -57.64 -33.84
N GLU A 161 69.86 -57.84 -33.44
CA GLU A 161 68.83 -58.44 -34.30
C GLU A 161 68.62 -57.61 -35.58
N ARG A 162 68.59 -56.28 -35.45
CA ARG A 162 68.42 -55.37 -36.60
C ARG A 162 69.66 -55.31 -37.49
N MET A 163 70.85 -55.39 -36.92
CA MET A 163 72.10 -55.52 -37.68
C MET A 163 72.18 -56.85 -38.45
N ALA A 164 71.70 -57.95 -37.87
CA ALA A 164 71.74 -59.27 -38.48
C ALA A 164 71.01 -59.30 -39.83
N GLY A 165 69.82 -58.69 -39.91
CA GLY A 165 69.03 -58.63 -41.15
C GLY A 165 69.68 -57.79 -42.27
N ASP A 166 70.51 -56.80 -41.93
CA ASP A 166 71.27 -56.02 -42.91
C ASP A 166 72.53 -56.77 -43.37
N LEU A 167 73.20 -57.46 -42.44
CA LEU A 167 74.40 -58.26 -42.72
C LEU A 167 74.09 -59.55 -43.50
N GLU A 168 72.91 -60.15 -43.33
CA GLU A 168 72.47 -61.30 -44.15
C GLU A 168 72.36 -60.94 -45.64
N LYS A 169 71.96 -59.69 -45.95
CA LYS A 169 71.74 -59.24 -47.34
C LYS A 169 73.00 -58.73 -48.04
N TYR A 170 73.97 -58.23 -47.29
CA TYR A 170 75.13 -57.52 -47.84
C TYR A 170 76.47 -58.01 -47.27
N GLY A 171 76.45 -59.09 -46.49
CA GLY A 171 77.61 -59.67 -45.79
C GLY A 171 78.71 -60.18 -46.71
N ASP A 172 78.37 -60.48 -47.97
CA ASP A 172 79.33 -60.97 -48.97
C ASP A 172 80.35 -59.90 -49.41
N SER A 173 80.10 -58.61 -49.12
CA SER A 173 81.00 -57.50 -49.46
C SER A 173 81.84 -57.05 -48.26
N PRO A 174 83.16 -57.30 -48.25
CA PRO A 174 84.03 -56.88 -47.14
C PRO A 174 84.05 -55.36 -46.91
N HIS A 175 83.86 -54.59 -47.98
CA HIS A 175 83.86 -53.12 -47.93
C HIS A 175 82.57 -52.57 -47.30
N PHE A 176 81.42 -53.19 -47.59
CA PHE A 176 80.15 -52.84 -46.95
C PHE A 176 80.20 -53.16 -45.45
N VAL A 177 80.59 -54.39 -45.10
CA VAL A 177 80.57 -54.88 -43.71
C VAL A 177 81.44 -54.01 -42.80
N ARG A 178 82.64 -53.62 -43.26
CA ARG A 178 83.53 -52.75 -42.50
C ARG A 178 82.91 -51.37 -42.22
N ALA A 179 82.34 -50.74 -43.24
CA ALA A 179 81.75 -49.41 -43.15
C ALA A 179 80.53 -49.39 -42.23
N TYR A 180 79.63 -50.36 -42.45
CA TYR A 180 78.39 -50.52 -41.70
C TYR A 180 78.68 -50.79 -40.21
N ASN A 181 79.54 -51.78 -39.90
CA ASN A 181 79.88 -52.12 -38.51
C ASN A 181 80.58 -50.98 -37.76
N THR A 182 81.38 -50.15 -38.43
CA THR A 182 82.06 -49.02 -37.79
C THR A 182 81.04 -48.02 -37.21
N ILE A 183 80.00 -47.69 -37.96
CA ILE A 183 78.96 -46.74 -37.52
C ILE A 183 78.05 -47.40 -36.47
N MET A 184 77.61 -48.64 -36.71
CA MET A 184 76.70 -49.34 -35.79
C MET A 184 77.32 -49.65 -34.43
N ASN A 185 78.60 -50.03 -34.38
CA ASN A 185 79.31 -50.23 -33.11
C ASN A 185 79.41 -48.94 -32.30
N ASN A 186 79.69 -47.80 -32.97
CA ASN A 186 79.72 -46.49 -32.32
C ASN A 186 78.35 -46.09 -31.76
N PHE A 187 77.26 -46.43 -32.45
CA PHE A 187 75.90 -46.22 -31.96
C PHE A 187 75.61 -47.09 -30.73
N SER A 188 75.94 -48.39 -30.78
CA SER A 188 75.72 -49.33 -29.68
C SER A 188 76.35 -48.83 -28.37
N VAL A 189 77.59 -48.35 -28.40
CA VAL A 189 78.27 -47.77 -27.21
C VAL A 189 77.51 -46.55 -26.66
N LYS A 190 77.05 -45.64 -27.53
CA LYS A 190 76.28 -44.45 -27.10
C LYS A 190 74.93 -44.83 -26.51
N ALA A 191 74.20 -45.73 -27.18
CA ALA A 191 72.89 -46.19 -26.74
C ALA A 191 72.97 -46.86 -25.36
N ASN A 192 73.96 -47.72 -25.12
CA ASN A 192 74.21 -48.34 -23.82
C ASN A 192 74.50 -47.31 -22.72
N THR A 193 75.21 -46.23 -23.03
CA THR A 193 75.48 -45.15 -22.06
C THR A 193 74.21 -44.41 -21.67
N ILE A 194 73.34 -44.10 -22.65
CA ILE A 194 72.06 -43.43 -22.41
C ILE A 194 71.12 -44.31 -21.57
N GLN A 195 71.07 -45.60 -21.87
CA GLN A 195 70.26 -46.58 -21.13
C GLN A 195 70.69 -46.69 -19.66
N ALA A 196 72.00 -46.76 -19.39
CA ALA A 196 72.52 -46.77 -18.02
C ALA A 196 72.20 -45.49 -17.25
N GLN A 197 72.23 -44.32 -17.92
CA GLN A 197 71.84 -43.05 -17.31
C GLN A 197 70.35 -43.01 -16.96
N HIS A 198 69.48 -43.52 -17.84
CA HIS A 198 68.04 -43.60 -17.59
C HIS A 198 67.72 -44.47 -16.37
N GLN A 199 68.28 -45.68 -16.31
CA GLN A 199 68.08 -46.60 -15.18
C GLN A 199 68.59 -46.00 -13.86
N THR A 200 69.71 -45.28 -13.90
CA THR A 200 70.25 -44.60 -12.71
C THR A 200 69.33 -43.47 -12.22
N GLU A 201 68.81 -42.65 -13.13
CA GLU A 201 67.88 -41.56 -12.78
C GLU A 201 66.54 -42.11 -12.27
N GLN A 202 66.03 -43.20 -12.87
CA GLN A 202 64.79 -43.85 -12.43
C GLN A 202 64.90 -44.37 -10.98
N VAL A 203 65.98 -45.09 -10.67
CA VAL A 203 66.23 -45.57 -9.29
C VAL A 203 66.29 -44.39 -8.31
N LYS A 204 66.89 -43.26 -8.71
CA LYS A 204 66.92 -42.04 -7.89
C LYS A 204 65.51 -41.47 -7.67
N GLN A 205 64.69 -41.37 -8.72
CA GLN A 205 63.31 -40.87 -8.63
C GLN A 205 62.40 -41.77 -7.79
N ASP A 206 62.53 -43.10 -7.92
CA ASP A 206 61.78 -44.07 -7.11
C ASP A 206 62.15 -43.96 -5.63
N THR A 207 63.44 -43.79 -5.33
CA THR A 207 63.92 -43.61 -3.95
C THR A 207 63.41 -42.29 -3.35
N ILE A 208 63.42 -41.19 -4.11
CA ILE A 208 62.89 -39.89 -3.67
C ILE A 208 61.37 -39.98 -3.44
N SER A 209 60.63 -40.62 -4.34
CA SER A 209 59.17 -40.79 -4.20
C SER A 209 58.82 -41.63 -2.96
N GLY A 210 59.62 -42.65 -2.63
CA GLY A 210 59.46 -43.42 -1.40
C GLY A 210 59.58 -42.57 -0.12
N VAL A 211 60.44 -41.54 -0.12
CA VAL A 211 60.55 -40.61 1.02
C VAL A 211 59.27 -39.80 1.22
N TYR A 212 58.66 -39.32 0.14
CA TYR A 212 57.37 -38.63 0.20
C TYR A 212 56.28 -39.51 0.82
N ASP A 213 56.17 -40.77 0.39
CA ASP A 213 55.15 -41.69 0.90
C ASP A 213 55.31 -41.95 2.40
N VAL A 214 56.56 -42.12 2.87
CA VAL A 214 56.87 -42.25 4.30
C VAL A 214 56.49 -40.99 5.07
N PHE A 215 56.85 -39.81 4.55
CA PHE A 215 56.50 -38.54 5.20
C PHE A 215 54.98 -38.34 5.26
N SER A 216 54.27 -38.56 4.16
CA SER A 216 52.82 -38.46 4.09
C SER A 216 52.12 -39.43 5.04
N GLY A 217 52.54 -40.70 5.05
CA GLY A 217 51.99 -41.73 5.93
C GLY A 217 52.19 -41.39 7.41
N LYS A 218 53.41 -40.99 7.80
CA LYS A 218 53.73 -40.59 9.18
C LYS A 218 52.95 -39.35 9.61
N ALA A 219 52.89 -38.33 8.75
CA ALA A 219 52.16 -37.10 9.02
C ALA A 219 50.67 -37.34 9.29
N ARG A 220 50.01 -38.11 8.41
CA ARG A 220 48.59 -38.46 8.55
C ARG A 220 48.32 -39.29 9.80
N THR A 221 49.21 -40.24 10.12
CA THR A 221 49.07 -41.07 11.32
C THR A 221 49.13 -40.23 12.60
N MET A 222 50.14 -39.37 12.73
CA MET A 222 50.29 -38.52 13.91
C MET A 222 49.17 -37.48 14.05
N LEU A 223 48.67 -36.93 12.94
CA LEU A 223 47.49 -36.06 12.97
C LEU A 223 46.23 -36.82 13.41
N GLY A 224 46.07 -38.07 12.96
CA GLY A 224 44.98 -38.96 13.40
C GLY A 224 45.03 -39.28 14.90
N GLU A 225 46.22 -39.29 15.50
CA GLU A 225 46.44 -39.43 16.94
C GLU A 225 46.24 -38.11 17.73
N GLY A 226 45.95 -37.00 17.04
CA GLY A 226 45.72 -35.69 17.65
C GLY A 226 47.02 -34.96 18.07
N LYS A 227 48.17 -35.33 17.50
CA LYS A 227 49.43 -34.62 17.74
C LYS A 227 49.38 -33.21 17.15
N PRO A 228 49.94 -32.19 17.83
CA PRO A 228 50.00 -30.83 17.30
C PRO A 228 50.88 -30.78 16.05
N GLU A 229 50.52 -29.93 15.08
CA GLU A 229 51.13 -29.88 13.74
C GLU A 229 52.65 -29.62 13.81
N ALA A 230 53.11 -28.86 14.80
CA ALA A 230 54.53 -28.61 15.05
C ALA A 230 55.30 -29.88 15.46
N GLU A 231 54.70 -30.77 16.27
CA GLU A 231 55.32 -32.05 16.67
C GLU A 231 55.41 -33.01 15.50
N VAL A 232 54.39 -33.02 14.63
CA VAL A 232 54.39 -33.81 13.40
C VAL A 232 55.55 -33.39 12.49
N VAL A 233 55.72 -32.09 12.25
CA VAL A 233 56.81 -31.59 11.39
C VAL A 233 58.19 -31.88 11.97
N ALA A 234 58.36 -31.77 13.29
CA ALA A 234 59.61 -32.15 13.94
C ALA A 234 59.93 -33.64 13.74
N ALA A 235 58.93 -34.52 13.85
CA ALA A 235 59.08 -35.95 13.64
C ALA A 235 59.39 -36.34 12.18
N LEU A 236 58.91 -35.57 11.20
CA LEU A 236 59.27 -35.74 9.79
C LEU A 236 60.72 -35.32 9.53
N ARG A 237 61.13 -34.18 10.09
CA ARG A 237 62.51 -33.67 9.94
C ARG A 237 63.54 -34.54 10.65
N ALA A 238 63.17 -35.27 11.70
CA ALA A 238 64.06 -36.23 12.35
C ALA A 238 64.48 -37.39 11.43
N GLU A 239 63.68 -37.73 10.41
CA GLU A 239 64.01 -38.79 9.44
C GLU A 239 65.05 -38.35 8.40
N TYR A 240 65.37 -37.05 8.34
CA TYR A 240 66.22 -36.48 7.31
C TYR A 240 67.62 -37.10 7.29
N SER A 241 68.23 -37.26 8.47
CA SER A 241 69.55 -37.85 8.63
C SER A 241 69.57 -39.33 8.24
N GLY A 242 68.55 -40.08 8.66
CA GLY A 242 68.38 -41.51 8.33
C GLY A 242 68.23 -41.73 6.82
N ASN A 243 67.41 -40.92 6.15
CA ASN A 243 67.25 -40.97 4.69
C ASN A 243 68.55 -40.63 3.95
N ARG A 244 69.32 -39.65 4.46
CA ARG A 244 70.61 -39.29 3.87
C ARG A 244 71.64 -40.42 4.04
N GLU A 245 71.70 -41.04 5.21
CA GLU A 245 72.67 -42.11 5.48
C GLU A 245 72.33 -43.40 4.73
N LEU A 246 71.06 -43.82 4.75
CA LEU A 246 70.60 -45.09 4.20
C LEU A 246 70.28 -45.01 2.70
N LEU A 247 69.57 -43.97 2.27
CA LEU A 247 69.05 -43.83 0.90
C LEU A 247 69.89 -42.89 0.02
N LYS A 248 70.92 -42.24 0.60
CA LYS A 248 71.81 -41.29 -0.09
C LYS A 248 71.07 -40.11 -0.74
N ILE A 249 69.96 -39.67 -0.14
CA ILE A 249 69.19 -38.50 -0.59
C ILE A 249 69.64 -37.23 0.15
N ASP A 250 69.97 -36.19 -0.61
CA ASP A 250 70.40 -34.90 -0.06
C ASP A 250 69.25 -34.12 0.59
N TYR A 251 69.56 -33.27 1.58
CA TYR A 251 68.55 -32.46 2.29
C TYR A 251 67.70 -31.59 1.38
N LYS A 252 68.28 -31.10 0.28
CA LYS A 252 67.57 -30.30 -0.70
C LYS A 252 66.44 -31.06 -1.37
N ASP A 253 66.65 -32.34 -1.70
CA ASP A 253 65.62 -33.16 -2.35
C ASP A 253 64.56 -33.57 -1.32
N GLN A 254 64.93 -33.79 -0.05
CA GLN A 254 63.97 -34.02 1.03
C GLN A 254 63.12 -32.77 1.37
N ASP A 255 63.70 -31.57 1.27
CA ASP A 255 62.96 -30.30 1.41
C ASP A 255 61.90 -30.16 0.31
N ARG A 256 62.21 -30.56 -0.93
CA ARG A 256 61.25 -30.57 -2.05
C ARG A 256 60.07 -31.48 -1.75
N GLU A 257 60.31 -32.67 -1.22
CA GLU A 257 59.22 -33.57 -0.82
C GLU A 257 58.41 -33.02 0.37
N MET A 258 59.01 -32.25 1.28
CA MET A 258 58.24 -31.54 2.30
C MET A 258 57.38 -30.42 1.73
N VAL A 259 57.86 -29.68 0.72
CA VAL A 259 57.02 -28.69 0.00
C VAL A 259 55.86 -29.39 -0.71
N ARG A 260 56.12 -30.53 -1.37
CA ARG A 260 55.07 -31.36 -1.98
C ARG A 260 54.06 -31.87 -0.95
N LEU A 261 54.51 -32.25 0.25
CA LEU A 261 53.64 -32.65 1.34
C LEU A 261 52.77 -31.49 1.84
N ALA A 262 53.34 -30.28 1.98
CA ALA A 262 52.59 -29.08 2.31
C ALA A 262 51.52 -28.76 1.26
N GLU A 263 51.83 -28.92 -0.03
CA GLU A 263 50.87 -28.77 -1.12
C GLU A 263 49.73 -29.80 -1.02
N SER A 264 50.02 -31.04 -0.63
CA SER A 264 48.98 -32.05 -0.41
C SER A 264 48.01 -31.67 0.72
N PHE A 265 48.52 -31.18 1.86
CA PHE A 265 47.67 -30.72 2.97
C PHE A 265 46.92 -29.42 2.63
N ALA A 266 47.51 -28.55 1.83
CA ALA A 266 46.82 -27.38 1.31
C ALA A 266 45.64 -27.75 0.40
N ASN A 267 45.78 -28.76 -0.45
CA ASN A 267 44.70 -29.25 -1.31
C ASN A 267 43.55 -29.90 -0.51
N GLU A 268 43.84 -30.39 0.70
CA GLU A 268 42.85 -30.85 1.67
C GLU A 268 42.20 -29.70 2.47
N GLY A 269 42.74 -28.47 2.37
CA GLY A 269 42.29 -27.31 3.16
C GLY A 269 42.86 -27.26 4.57
N ASN A 270 43.85 -28.09 4.91
CA ASN A 270 44.52 -28.08 6.21
C ASN A 270 45.62 -26.99 6.24
N VAL A 271 45.17 -25.74 6.39
CA VAL A 271 46.05 -24.55 6.43
C VAL A 271 47.09 -24.66 7.55
N LYS A 272 46.69 -25.15 8.72
CA LYS A 272 47.58 -25.25 9.89
C LYS A 272 48.75 -26.18 9.64
N MET A 273 48.51 -27.34 9.03
CA MET A 273 49.57 -28.29 8.72
C MET A 273 50.48 -27.79 7.59
N ALA A 274 49.90 -27.23 6.52
CA ALA A 274 50.68 -26.62 5.45
C ALA A 274 51.58 -25.48 5.96
N ASP A 275 51.04 -24.62 6.83
CA ASP A 275 51.77 -23.56 7.51
C ASP A 275 52.87 -24.09 8.43
N ALA A 276 52.57 -25.09 9.25
CA ALA A 276 53.55 -25.72 10.12
C ALA A 276 54.72 -26.32 9.32
N ILE A 277 54.48 -26.99 8.19
CA ILE A 277 55.53 -27.56 7.34
C ILE A 277 56.42 -26.46 6.76
N LEU A 278 55.80 -25.40 6.22
CA LEU A 278 56.49 -24.36 5.46
C LEU A 278 57.21 -23.34 6.35
N ASN A 279 56.64 -22.99 7.51
CA ASN A 279 57.11 -21.89 8.37
C ASN A 279 57.91 -22.33 9.60
N SER A 280 57.94 -23.61 9.95
CA SER A 280 58.77 -24.09 11.07
C SER A 280 60.27 -24.00 10.76
N GLU A 281 61.09 -23.66 11.78
CA GLU A 281 62.56 -23.55 11.65
C GLU A 281 63.23 -24.90 11.35
N ARG A 282 64.11 -24.94 10.33
CA ARG A 282 64.93 -26.12 10.02
C ARG A 282 66.30 -26.02 10.69
N THR A 283 66.83 -27.16 11.12
CA THR A 283 68.18 -27.30 11.69
C THR A 283 68.96 -28.37 10.93
N GLY A 284 70.20 -28.08 10.56
CA GLY A 284 71.14 -29.06 9.99
C GLY A 284 71.71 -30.00 11.03
N ASP A 285 72.41 -31.05 10.58
CA ASP A 285 73.05 -32.06 11.44
C ASP A 285 74.09 -31.47 12.41
N ASP A 286 74.68 -30.34 12.05
CA ASP A 286 75.65 -29.58 12.83
C ASP A 286 74.99 -28.60 13.81
N GLY A 287 73.66 -28.62 13.92
CA GLY A 287 72.88 -27.71 14.75
C GLY A 287 72.70 -26.31 14.15
N THR A 288 73.16 -26.05 12.92
CA THR A 288 72.97 -24.75 12.28
C THR A 288 71.51 -24.52 11.92
N LYS A 289 70.99 -23.31 12.21
CA LYS A 289 69.63 -22.92 11.82
C LYS A 289 69.59 -22.56 10.34
N LEU A 290 68.85 -23.35 9.55
CA LEU A 290 68.71 -23.20 8.10
C LEU A 290 67.48 -22.37 7.69
N GLY A 291 66.74 -21.83 8.66
CA GLY A 291 65.49 -21.08 8.43
C GLY A 291 64.33 -21.96 7.99
N SER A 292 63.14 -21.38 7.81
CA SER A 292 61.97 -22.10 7.31
C SER A 292 62.01 -22.30 5.80
N LEU A 293 61.18 -23.21 5.26
CA LEU A 293 61.06 -23.40 3.81
C LEU A 293 60.52 -22.12 3.14
N ALA A 294 59.59 -21.42 3.78
CA ALA A 294 59.06 -20.15 3.28
C ALA A 294 60.11 -19.03 3.23
N SER A 295 61.14 -19.07 4.08
CA SER A 295 62.26 -18.13 4.07
C SER A 295 63.37 -18.50 3.06
N ASN A 296 63.34 -19.73 2.54
CA ASN A 296 64.30 -20.19 1.55
C ASN A 296 63.93 -19.64 0.17
N ARG A 297 64.88 -18.96 -0.50
CA ARG A 297 64.68 -18.34 -1.81
C ARG A 297 64.18 -19.32 -2.88
N GLU A 298 64.54 -20.61 -2.80
CA GLU A 298 64.07 -21.62 -3.76
C GLU A 298 62.57 -21.92 -3.61
N PHE A 299 62.03 -21.89 -2.39
CA PHE A 299 60.67 -22.34 -2.09
C PHE A 299 59.71 -21.22 -1.64
N GLN A 300 60.20 -19.99 -1.45
CA GLN A 300 59.40 -18.87 -0.96
C GLN A 300 58.13 -18.61 -1.79
N ASN A 301 58.23 -18.66 -3.12
CA ASN A 301 57.08 -18.45 -4.00
C ASN A 301 56.07 -19.60 -3.89
N ASP A 302 56.55 -20.84 -3.80
CA ASP A 302 55.70 -22.02 -3.62
C ASP A 302 55.01 -22.00 -2.26
N ALA A 303 55.72 -21.62 -1.20
CA ALA A 303 55.15 -21.52 0.14
C ALA A 303 53.96 -20.54 0.18
N ASN A 304 54.11 -19.35 -0.42
CA ASN A 304 53.04 -18.36 -0.52
C ASN A 304 51.86 -18.88 -1.36
N ARG A 305 52.14 -19.55 -2.49
CA ARG A 305 51.12 -20.16 -3.36
C ARG A 305 50.33 -21.25 -2.62
N ILE A 306 51.03 -22.12 -1.90
CA ILE A 306 50.45 -23.24 -1.14
C ILE A 306 49.57 -22.72 0.00
N LEU A 307 50.03 -21.74 0.77
CA LEU A 307 49.23 -21.15 1.87
C LEU A 307 47.98 -20.44 1.38
N LEU A 308 48.06 -19.70 0.28
CA LEU A 308 46.90 -19.07 -0.33
C LEU A 308 45.91 -20.12 -0.85
N SER A 309 46.40 -21.16 -1.51
CA SER A 309 45.58 -22.30 -1.97
C SER A 309 44.87 -22.98 -0.80
N ALA A 310 45.60 -23.26 0.28
CA ALA A 310 45.05 -23.88 1.49
C ALA A 310 43.93 -23.03 2.08
N LYS A 311 44.14 -21.72 2.19
CA LYS A 311 43.14 -20.78 2.72
C LYS A 311 41.88 -20.78 1.85
N ASN A 312 42.03 -20.65 0.54
CA ASN A 312 40.90 -20.68 -0.39
C ASN A 312 40.13 -22.01 -0.31
N ARG A 313 40.85 -23.14 -0.18
CA ARG A 313 40.23 -24.46 -0.05
C ARG A 313 39.48 -24.62 1.26
N MET A 314 40.04 -24.15 2.37
CA MET A 314 39.39 -24.12 3.67
C MET A 314 38.12 -23.25 3.63
N GLU A 315 38.20 -22.06 3.03
CA GLU A 315 37.05 -21.17 2.87
C GLU A 315 35.94 -21.83 2.04
N ASN A 316 36.27 -22.50 0.94
CA ASN A 316 35.30 -23.25 0.13
C ASN A 316 34.68 -24.42 0.90
N ASN A 317 35.48 -25.20 1.63
CA ASN A 317 34.98 -26.31 2.45
C ASN A 317 34.04 -25.81 3.55
N ASN A 318 34.39 -24.70 4.21
CA ASN A 318 33.53 -24.05 5.20
C ASN A 318 32.25 -23.51 4.54
N GLU A 319 32.34 -22.92 3.35
CA GLU A 319 31.18 -22.44 2.61
C GLU A 319 30.19 -23.56 2.29
N GLU A 320 30.70 -24.71 1.83
CA GLU A 320 29.89 -25.90 1.56
C GLU A 320 29.28 -26.48 2.84
N ALA A 321 30.07 -26.64 3.90
CA ALA A 321 29.62 -27.22 5.17
C ALA A 321 28.59 -26.32 5.90
N THR A 322 28.63 -25.01 5.66
CA THR A 322 27.76 -24.04 6.33
C THR A 322 26.55 -23.61 5.50
N ARG A 323 26.38 -24.16 4.29
CA ARG A 323 25.38 -23.73 3.30
C ARG A 323 23.97 -23.60 3.87
N ASP A 324 23.49 -24.60 4.60
CA ASP A 324 22.13 -24.60 5.15
C ASP A 324 21.93 -23.47 6.17
N ARG A 325 22.94 -23.24 7.03
CA ARG A 325 22.86 -22.16 8.03
C ARG A 325 22.89 -20.79 7.36
N ARG A 326 23.66 -20.62 6.28
CA ARG A 326 23.65 -19.39 5.48
C ARG A 326 22.29 -19.12 4.87
N PHE A 327 21.64 -20.14 4.33
CA PHE A 327 20.27 -20.01 3.80
C PHE A 327 19.29 -19.54 4.87
N ASN A 328 19.38 -20.06 6.08
CA ASN A 328 18.53 -19.61 7.19
C ASN A 328 18.72 -18.12 7.51
N PHE A 329 19.96 -17.61 7.50
CA PHE A 329 20.20 -16.18 7.68
C PHE A 329 19.66 -15.33 6.53
N TRP A 330 19.78 -15.80 5.27
CA TRP A 330 19.16 -15.14 4.12
C TRP A 330 17.64 -15.09 4.22
N ASP A 331 16.99 -16.18 4.61
CA ASP A 331 15.54 -16.24 4.76
C ASP A 331 15.06 -15.39 5.95
N ALA A 332 15.80 -15.40 7.07
CA ALA A 332 15.52 -14.52 8.20
C ALA A 332 15.64 -13.04 7.82
N ALA A 333 16.67 -12.66 7.07
CA ALA A 333 16.85 -11.29 6.57
C ALA A 333 15.72 -10.86 5.61
N ARG A 334 15.32 -11.74 4.68
CA ARG A 334 14.18 -11.49 3.77
C ARG A 334 12.86 -11.30 4.50
N GLN A 335 12.70 -11.91 5.66
CA GLN A 335 11.50 -11.81 6.50
C GLN A 335 11.59 -10.72 7.57
N GLY A 336 12.69 -9.96 7.65
CA GLY A 336 12.90 -8.97 8.70
C GLY A 336 13.15 -9.54 10.10
N LYS A 337 13.38 -10.85 10.23
CA LYS A 337 13.54 -11.60 11.48
C LYS A 337 15.00 -11.93 11.80
N LEU A 338 15.95 -11.25 11.16
CA LEU A 338 17.36 -11.53 11.35
C LEU A 338 17.82 -11.11 12.75
N ASP A 339 18.35 -12.07 13.50
CA ASP A 339 19.09 -11.77 14.73
C ASP A 339 20.52 -11.34 14.37
N ARG A 340 20.85 -10.08 14.68
CA ARG A 340 22.15 -9.48 14.34
C ARG A 340 23.28 -10.03 15.19
N GLU A 341 23.03 -10.30 16.47
CA GLU A 341 24.05 -10.83 17.37
C GLU A 341 24.39 -12.26 17.02
N GLU A 342 23.36 -13.04 16.66
CA GLU A 342 23.53 -14.41 16.19
C GLU A 342 24.33 -14.48 14.89
N LEU A 343 23.98 -13.67 13.88
CA LEU A 343 24.70 -13.65 12.58
C LEU A 343 26.17 -13.27 12.76
N THR A 344 26.45 -12.21 13.53
CA THR A 344 27.81 -11.72 13.72
C THR A 344 28.66 -12.66 14.58
N GLY A 345 28.08 -13.26 15.63
CA GLY A 345 28.72 -14.31 16.42
C GLY A 345 29.04 -15.54 15.58
N TRP A 346 28.09 -16.00 14.76
CA TRP A 346 28.27 -17.15 13.88
C TRP A 346 29.31 -16.90 12.79
N HIS A 347 29.35 -15.71 12.19
CA HIS A 347 30.35 -15.34 11.20
C HIS A 347 31.78 -15.41 11.77
N LYS A 348 31.99 -14.89 12.99
CA LYS A 348 33.30 -14.95 13.67
C LYS A 348 33.74 -16.40 13.94
N ALA A 349 32.80 -17.28 14.28
CA ALA A 349 33.08 -18.68 14.53
C ALA A 349 33.33 -19.50 13.25
N ASN A 350 32.90 -19.02 12.08
CA ASN A 350 33.02 -19.71 10.80
C ASN A 350 33.67 -18.81 9.73
N PRO A 351 35.01 -18.59 9.80
CA PRO A 351 35.72 -17.78 8.83
C PRO A 351 35.53 -18.31 7.40
N GLY A 352 35.22 -17.43 6.46
CA GLY A 352 34.97 -17.77 5.05
C GLY A 352 33.50 -18.08 4.70
N ALA A 353 32.63 -18.35 5.68
CA ALA A 353 31.23 -18.67 5.39
C ALA A 353 30.42 -17.46 4.84
N PHE A 354 30.73 -16.27 5.32
CA PHE A 354 30.28 -15.01 4.72
C PHE A 354 31.45 -14.05 4.59
N SER A 355 31.37 -13.12 3.64
CA SER A 355 32.18 -11.91 3.68
C SER A 355 31.54 -10.86 4.59
N GLU A 356 32.35 -9.94 5.12
CA GLU A 356 31.86 -8.81 5.94
C GLU A 356 30.78 -8.00 5.19
N ALA A 357 30.98 -7.82 3.87
CA ALA A 357 30.01 -7.16 3.01
C ALA A 357 28.68 -7.92 2.89
N GLN A 358 28.72 -9.27 2.87
CA GLN A 358 27.50 -10.09 2.87
C GLN A 358 26.75 -10.00 4.20
N VAL A 359 27.47 -10.01 5.33
CA VAL A 359 26.87 -9.81 6.66
C VAL A 359 26.16 -8.45 6.74
N GLN A 360 26.83 -7.38 6.32
CA GLN A 360 26.21 -6.05 6.33
C GLN A 360 25.03 -5.96 5.35
N SER A 361 25.10 -6.63 4.20
CA SER A 361 24.00 -6.70 3.22
C SER A 361 22.76 -7.36 3.82
N LEU A 362 22.92 -8.49 4.54
CA LEU A 362 21.84 -9.18 5.24
C LEU A 362 21.16 -8.29 6.30
N ILE A 363 21.96 -7.57 7.09
CA ILE A 363 21.45 -6.64 8.11
C ILE A 363 20.64 -5.52 7.44
N ASN A 364 21.21 -4.88 6.42
CA ASN A 364 20.53 -3.82 5.68
C ASN A 364 19.24 -4.32 5.02
N GLN A 365 19.23 -5.55 4.49
CA GLN A 365 18.04 -6.15 3.91
C GLN A 365 16.93 -6.34 4.96
N SER A 366 17.26 -6.87 6.15
CA SER A 366 16.29 -7.01 7.24
C SER A 366 15.75 -5.66 7.70
N ASP A 367 16.60 -4.65 7.82
CA ASP A 367 16.22 -3.30 8.26
C ASP A 367 15.31 -2.60 7.26
N THR A 368 15.64 -2.70 5.96
CA THR A 368 14.82 -2.13 4.90
C THR A 368 13.44 -2.80 4.83
N PHE A 369 13.36 -4.12 5.03
CA PHE A 369 12.10 -4.84 5.13
C PHE A 369 11.26 -4.35 6.33
N ASN A 370 11.87 -4.27 7.52
CA ASN A 370 11.19 -3.80 8.73
C ASN A 370 10.73 -2.34 8.61
N ALA A 371 11.54 -1.47 8.00
CA ALA A 371 11.18 -0.09 7.70
C ALA A 371 9.99 0.00 6.73
N HIS A 372 9.93 -0.88 5.72
CA HIS A 372 8.81 -0.97 4.79
C HIS A 372 7.51 -1.39 5.50
N ILE A 373 7.54 -2.46 6.30
CA ILE A 373 6.38 -2.93 7.07
C ILE A 373 5.91 -1.86 8.07
N ALA A 374 6.83 -1.20 8.77
CA ALA A 374 6.48 -0.11 9.69
C ALA A 374 5.82 1.07 8.96
N LYS A 375 6.30 1.40 7.75
CA LYS A 375 5.71 2.44 6.91
C LYS A 375 4.31 2.04 6.43
N GLU A 376 4.12 0.82 5.93
CA GLU A 376 2.79 0.33 5.51
C GLU A 376 1.80 0.32 6.67
N ALA A 377 2.22 -0.10 7.87
CA ALA A 377 1.39 -0.06 9.06
C ALA A 377 1.02 1.37 9.46
N SER A 378 1.97 2.32 9.38
CA SER A 378 1.72 3.74 9.61
C SER A 378 0.72 4.31 8.60
N ASP A 379 0.90 4.03 7.31
CA ASP A 379 0.02 4.50 6.24
C ASP A 379 -1.40 3.91 6.39
N ALA A 380 -1.51 2.63 6.81
CA ALA A 380 -2.78 1.98 7.11
C ALA A 380 -3.48 2.63 8.33
N ASN A 381 -2.74 2.89 9.42
CA ASN A 381 -3.27 3.56 10.60
C ASN A 381 -3.73 5.00 10.28
N GLN A 382 -2.97 5.73 9.46
CA GLN A 382 -3.35 7.06 9.02
C GLN A 382 -4.65 7.03 8.18
N LYS A 383 -4.77 6.08 7.25
CA LYS A 383 -6.00 5.88 6.47
C LYS A 383 -7.20 5.55 7.35
N LEU A 384 -7.02 4.71 8.38
CA LEU A 384 -8.07 4.38 9.35
C LEU A 384 -8.49 5.62 10.16
N ALA A 385 -7.54 6.40 10.67
CA ALA A 385 -7.82 7.63 11.42
C ALA A 385 -8.58 8.66 10.57
N LEU A 386 -8.19 8.85 9.30
CA LEU A 386 -8.89 9.73 8.37
C LEU A 386 -10.30 9.22 8.05
N ALA A 387 -10.49 7.91 7.89
CA ALA A 387 -11.80 7.32 7.67
C ALA A 387 -12.72 7.49 8.89
N GLU A 388 -12.20 7.35 10.11
CA GLU A 388 -12.93 7.61 11.36
C GLU A 388 -13.30 9.09 11.50
N GLN A 389 -12.38 10.00 11.18
CA GLN A 389 -12.63 11.44 11.20
C GLN A 389 -13.70 11.84 10.18
N ALA A 390 -13.64 11.29 8.96
CA ALA A 390 -14.67 11.48 7.93
C ALA A 390 -16.05 11.04 8.43
N LYS A 391 -16.15 9.80 8.93
CA LYS A 391 -17.39 9.25 9.48
C LYS A 391 -17.94 10.08 10.64
N LYS A 392 -17.05 10.52 11.55
CA LYS A 392 -17.42 11.38 12.67
C LYS A 392 -17.98 12.71 12.17
N SER A 393 -17.32 13.36 11.21
CA SER A 393 -17.81 14.63 10.66
C SER A 393 -19.16 14.52 9.94
N GLU A 394 -19.40 13.42 9.23
CA GLU A 394 -20.70 13.13 8.63
C GLU A 394 -21.79 12.90 9.70
N THR A 395 -21.44 12.17 10.77
CA THR A 395 -22.36 11.88 11.89
C THR A 395 -22.68 13.14 12.69
N ASP A 396 -21.69 13.99 12.94
CA ASP A 396 -21.85 15.27 13.65
C ASP A 396 -22.74 16.21 12.83
N LEU A 397 -22.53 16.29 11.51
CA LEU A 397 -23.39 17.05 10.61
C LEU A 397 -24.84 16.53 10.63
N LEU A 398 -25.04 15.21 10.51
CA LEU A 398 -26.38 14.62 10.58
C LEU A 398 -27.05 14.91 11.93
N THR A 399 -26.30 14.80 13.05
CA THR A 399 -26.83 15.09 14.39
C THR A 399 -27.29 16.53 14.52
N LYS A 400 -26.46 17.49 14.07
CA LYS A 400 -26.82 18.92 14.01
C LYS A 400 -28.06 19.15 13.15
N ASN A 401 -28.16 18.47 12.02
CA ASN A 401 -29.28 18.57 11.10
C ASN A 401 -30.57 17.97 11.67
N MET A 402 -30.49 16.87 12.42
CA MET A 402 -31.63 16.29 13.14
C MET A 402 -32.09 17.21 14.28
N GLU A 403 -31.16 17.90 14.97
CA GLU A 403 -31.52 18.93 15.96
C GLU A 403 -32.23 20.10 15.28
N ALA A 404 -31.75 20.56 14.12
CA ALA A 404 -32.44 21.57 13.32
C ALA A 404 -33.85 21.08 12.92
N ALA A 405 -33.99 19.84 12.46
CA ALA A 405 -35.30 19.26 12.12
C ALA A 405 -36.27 19.23 13.31
N SER A 406 -35.79 18.94 14.52
CA SER A 406 -36.64 18.99 15.72
C SER A 406 -37.13 20.40 16.06
N LYS A 407 -36.44 21.45 15.58
CA LYS A 407 -36.78 22.86 15.80
C LYS A 407 -37.53 23.47 14.61
N GLY A 408 -37.87 22.71 13.57
CA GLY A 408 -38.48 23.22 12.34
C GLY A 408 -37.53 24.07 11.49
N MET A 409 -36.22 23.85 11.64
CA MET A 409 -35.15 24.70 11.11
C MET A 409 -34.55 24.21 9.78
N VAL A 410 -35.11 23.14 9.20
CA VAL A 410 -34.62 22.52 7.96
C VAL A 410 -34.62 23.45 6.73
N PRO A 411 -35.59 24.36 6.55
CA PRO A 411 -35.55 25.33 5.44
C PRO A 411 -34.32 26.27 5.47
N TYR A 412 -33.59 26.32 6.59
CA TYR A 412 -32.46 27.24 6.80
C TYR A 412 -31.10 26.55 6.81
N LEU A 413 -31.03 25.29 6.40
CA LEU A 413 -29.76 24.60 6.27
C LEU A 413 -28.91 25.28 5.19
N GLU A 414 -27.62 25.44 5.49
CA GLU A 414 -26.61 25.91 4.54
C GLU A 414 -25.75 24.73 4.08
N GLU A 415 -25.01 24.91 2.98
CA GLU A 415 -24.01 23.93 2.58
C GLU A 415 -22.98 23.72 3.69
N ALA A 416 -22.63 22.46 3.94
CA ALA A 416 -21.71 22.09 5.02
C ALA A 416 -20.51 21.33 4.48
N THR A 417 -19.33 21.57 5.05
CA THR A 417 -18.12 20.85 4.67
C THR A 417 -17.85 19.68 5.63
N VAL A 418 -17.66 18.48 5.10
CA VAL A 418 -17.29 17.28 5.85
C VAL A 418 -15.94 16.75 5.39
N PHE A 419 -15.22 16.03 6.25
CA PHE A 419 -13.97 15.39 5.86
C PHE A 419 -14.23 14.17 4.99
N THR A 420 -13.41 13.97 3.97
CA THR A 420 -13.37 12.78 3.14
C THR A 420 -12.42 11.75 3.74
N LYS A 421 -12.53 10.50 3.28
CA LYS A 421 -11.61 9.41 3.69
C LYS A 421 -10.15 9.66 3.29
N THR A 422 -9.89 10.63 2.41
CA THR A 422 -8.55 11.06 2.01
C THR A 422 -8.00 12.21 2.87
N GLY A 423 -8.82 12.76 3.79
CA GLY A 423 -8.47 13.91 4.63
C GLY A 423 -8.78 15.28 4.00
N GLU A 424 -9.28 15.31 2.76
CA GLU A 424 -9.77 16.52 2.12
C GLU A 424 -11.17 16.89 2.66
N THR A 425 -11.66 18.07 2.32
CA THR A 425 -13.04 18.48 2.65
C THR A 425 -13.94 18.38 1.43
N LYS A 426 -15.15 17.86 1.59
CA LYS A 426 -16.22 17.87 0.58
C LYS A 426 -17.39 18.73 1.07
N THR A 427 -17.92 19.56 0.18
CA THR A 427 -19.17 20.28 0.41
C THR A 427 -20.38 19.36 0.22
N VAL A 428 -21.26 19.32 1.21
CA VAL A 428 -22.54 18.61 1.23
C VAL A 428 -23.64 19.63 0.95
N SER A 429 -24.33 19.44 -0.18
CA SER A 429 -25.43 20.32 -0.60
C SER A 429 -26.60 20.28 0.41
N VAL A 430 -27.41 21.34 0.44
CA VAL A 430 -28.61 21.41 1.28
C VAL A 430 -29.59 20.28 0.96
N ASP A 431 -29.75 19.93 -0.32
CA ASP A 431 -30.62 18.84 -0.74
C ASP A 431 -30.13 17.48 -0.24
N ASP A 432 -28.82 17.23 -0.26
CA ASP A 432 -28.26 15.98 0.27
C ASP A 432 -28.43 15.91 1.80
N GLN A 433 -28.31 17.04 2.49
CA GLN A 433 -28.58 17.13 3.92
C GLN A 433 -30.07 16.84 4.22
N LYS A 434 -31.01 17.41 3.47
CA LYS A 434 -32.45 17.12 3.60
C LYS A 434 -32.77 15.64 3.34
N LYS A 435 -32.18 15.04 2.31
CA LYS A 435 -32.32 13.60 2.03
C LYS A 435 -31.78 12.74 3.17
N ALA A 436 -30.66 13.14 3.79
CA ALA A 436 -30.10 12.43 4.94
C ALA A 436 -31.03 12.49 6.16
N ILE A 437 -31.62 13.66 6.45
CA ILE A 437 -32.62 13.83 7.53
C ILE A 437 -33.88 12.98 7.26
N ALA A 438 -34.39 13.03 6.03
CA ALA A 438 -35.55 12.24 5.61
C ALA A 438 -35.30 10.73 5.79
N LYS A 439 -34.11 10.26 5.35
CA LYS A 439 -33.71 8.88 5.51
C LYS A 439 -33.58 8.49 6.98
N GLU A 440 -32.89 9.28 7.80
CA GLU A 440 -32.71 9.00 9.23
C GLU A 440 -34.05 8.97 9.97
N THR A 441 -35.00 9.85 9.61
CA THR A 441 -36.36 9.85 10.17
C THR A 441 -37.09 8.54 9.87
N ILE A 442 -36.99 8.05 8.63
CA ILE A 442 -37.58 6.76 8.22
C ILE A 442 -36.90 5.61 8.95
N ASP A 443 -35.56 5.56 8.93
CA ASP A 443 -34.78 4.48 9.54
C ASP A 443 -35.05 4.40 11.05
N ARG A 444 -35.14 5.55 11.74
CA ARG A 444 -35.46 5.63 13.17
C ARG A 444 -36.88 5.15 13.48
N THR A 445 -37.87 5.54 12.67
CA THR A 445 -39.27 5.10 12.88
C THR A 445 -39.44 3.61 12.58
N GLU A 446 -38.79 3.08 11.54
CA GLU A 446 -38.76 1.64 11.26
C GLU A 446 -38.06 0.84 12.36
N TRP A 447 -36.97 1.38 12.92
CA TRP A 447 -36.32 0.79 14.08
C TRP A 447 -37.25 0.73 15.29
N LEU A 448 -38.05 1.78 15.54
CA LEU A 448 -39.04 1.77 16.64
C LEU A 448 -40.10 0.67 16.43
N VAL A 449 -40.59 0.50 15.20
CA VAL A 449 -41.54 -0.57 14.86
C VAL A 449 -40.93 -1.95 15.05
N LYS A 450 -39.73 -2.18 14.50
CA LYS A 450 -39.03 -3.47 14.58
C LYS A 450 -38.74 -3.90 16.02
N ASN A 451 -38.49 -2.93 16.91
CA ASN A 451 -38.22 -3.19 18.32
C ASN A 451 -39.47 -3.11 19.22
N GLY A 452 -40.67 -3.05 18.65
CA GLY A 452 -41.93 -3.02 19.41
C GLY A 452 -42.14 -1.77 20.25
N LYS A 453 -41.41 -0.68 19.97
CA LYS A 453 -41.51 0.62 20.68
C LYS A 453 -42.54 1.56 20.07
N ALA A 454 -42.99 1.27 18.85
CA ALA A 454 -44.10 1.93 18.17
C ALA A 454 -44.83 0.90 17.31
N ASN A 455 -46.12 1.08 17.08
CA ASN A 455 -46.83 0.33 16.04
C ASN A 455 -46.68 1.04 14.67
N PRO A 456 -47.03 0.39 13.54
CA PRO A 456 -46.90 1.00 12.21
C PRO A 456 -47.66 2.33 12.06
N ASP A 457 -48.78 2.49 12.77
CA ASP A 457 -49.60 3.70 12.66
C ASP A 457 -48.98 4.88 13.40
N GLN A 458 -48.47 4.67 14.60
CA GLN A 458 -47.68 5.64 15.34
C GLN A 458 -46.44 6.06 14.55
N ALA A 459 -45.76 5.12 13.90
CA ALA A 459 -44.60 5.42 13.07
C ALA A 459 -44.98 6.29 11.86
N PHE A 460 -46.12 6.02 11.22
CA PHE A 460 -46.64 6.87 10.15
C PHE A 460 -46.98 8.27 10.65
N ASP A 461 -47.65 8.42 11.79
CA ASP A 461 -48.02 9.73 12.34
C ASP A 461 -46.77 10.55 12.71
N MET A 462 -45.75 9.91 13.30
CA MET A 462 -44.45 10.52 13.56
C MET A 462 -43.77 10.99 12.27
N GLN A 463 -43.85 10.19 11.19
CA GLN A 463 -43.35 10.60 9.89
C GLN A 463 -44.16 11.80 9.37
N VAL A 464 -45.50 11.77 9.39
CA VAL A 464 -46.35 12.88 8.93
C VAL A 464 -45.99 14.17 9.66
N GLU A 465 -45.83 14.13 10.98
CA GLU A 465 -45.40 15.28 11.77
C GLU A 465 -44.02 15.79 11.32
N SER A 466 -43.01 14.92 11.28
CA SER A 466 -41.62 15.29 10.95
C SER A 466 -41.48 15.83 9.52
N PHE A 467 -42.09 15.16 8.55
CA PHE A 467 -42.04 15.56 7.14
C PHE A 467 -42.82 16.87 6.90
N SER A 468 -43.96 17.05 7.57
CA SER A 468 -44.74 18.29 7.43
C SER A 468 -44.12 19.49 8.14
N SER A 469 -43.52 19.32 9.31
CA SER A 469 -42.86 20.41 10.04
C SER A 469 -41.60 20.93 9.36
N ASN A 470 -40.95 20.08 8.57
CA ASN A 470 -39.65 20.37 7.97
C ASN A 470 -39.69 20.53 6.45
N ASN A 471 -40.87 20.46 5.83
CA ASN A 471 -41.05 20.45 4.38
C ASN A 471 -40.13 19.43 3.68
N LEU A 472 -40.02 18.24 4.26
CA LEU A 472 -39.18 17.17 3.72
C LEU A 472 -40.03 16.30 2.79
N THR A 473 -39.39 15.72 1.77
CA THR A 473 -40.00 14.68 0.95
C THR A 473 -39.60 13.30 1.46
N ASN A 474 -40.59 12.45 1.74
CA ASN A 474 -40.39 11.05 2.03
C ASN A 474 -40.24 10.28 0.71
N PRO A 475 -39.03 9.76 0.38
CA PRO A 475 -38.80 9.07 -0.88
C PRO A 475 -39.60 7.77 -1.02
N LYS A 476 -39.98 7.11 0.08
CA LYS A 476 -40.84 5.91 0.04
C LYS A 476 -42.25 6.31 -0.40
N TRP A 477 -42.79 7.37 0.18
CA TRP A 477 -44.12 7.86 -0.21
C TRP A 477 -44.17 8.38 -1.64
N GLU A 478 -43.17 9.16 -2.07
CA GLU A 478 -43.10 9.65 -3.46
C GLU A 478 -43.06 8.49 -4.46
N ASN A 479 -42.27 7.45 -4.19
CA ASN A 479 -42.20 6.26 -5.05
C ASN A 479 -43.53 5.50 -5.07
N VAL A 480 -44.15 5.24 -3.91
CA VAL A 480 -45.43 4.53 -3.82
C VAL A 480 -46.54 5.30 -4.55
N LEU A 481 -46.63 6.62 -4.32
CA LEU A 481 -47.62 7.48 -4.97
C LEU A 481 -47.39 7.57 -6.48
N ARG A 482 -46.14 7.62 -6.95
CA ARG A 482 -45.83 7.61 -8.39
C ARG A 482 -46.18 6.27 -9.05
N SER A 483 -45.94 5.15 -8.36
CA SER A 483 -46.15 3.80 -8.91
C SER A 483 -47.63 3.42 -9.00
N GLY A 484 -48.50 3.95 -8.14
CA GLY A 484 -49.93 3.59 -8.12
C GLY A 484 -50.64 3.76 -9.47
N PRO A 485 -50.69 4.96 -10.08
CA PRO A 485 -51.41 5.15 -11.34
C PRO A 485 -50.76 4.43 -12.52
N ILE A 486 -49.42 4.24 -12.48
CA ILE A 486 -48.69 3.46 -13.49
C ILE A 486 -49.14 2.00 -13.47
N ALA A 487 -49.33 1.44 -12.27
CA ALA A 487 -49.85 0.09 -12.09
C ALA A 487 -51.33 -0.02 -12.49
N ALA A 488 -52.12 1.05 -12.31
CA ALA A 488 -53.51 1.10 -12.76
C ALA A 488 -53.62 0.85 -14.27
N THR A 489 -52.79 1.53 -15.08
CA THR A 489 -52.76 1.38 -16.55
C THR A 489 -52.53 -0.08 -16.99
N GLN A 490 -51.81 -0.89 -16.20
CA GLN A 490 -51.59 -2.31 -16.51
C GLN A 490 -52.84 -3.16 -16.25
N VAL A 491 -53.69 -2.79 -15.30
CA VAL A 491 -54.95 -3.51 -14.97
C VAL A 491 -55.94 -3.45 -16.12
N THR A 492 -56.14 -2.27 -16.71
CA THR A 492 -57.05 -2.09 -17.85
C THR A 492 -56.64 -2.89 -19.08
N THR A 493 -55.35 -3.17 -19.26
CA THR A 493 -54.84 -3.90 -20.43
C THR A 493 -54.83 -5.42 -20.21
N SER A 494 -54.85 -5.88 -18.95
CA SER A 494 -54.62 -7.29 -18.59
C SER A 494 -55.85 -8.00 -18.03
N GLY A 495 -56.92 -7.28 -17.65
CA GLY A 495 -58.17 -7.87 -17.13
C GLY A 495 -58.00 -8.69 -15.83
N GLY A 496 -56.89 -8.51 -15.11
CA GLY A 496 -56.54 -9.26 -13.90
C GLY A 496 -56.76 -8.48 -12.60
N LYS A 497 -56.56 -9.15 -11.45
CA LYS A 497 -56.63 -8.54 -10.11
C LYS A 497 -55.70 -7.32 -10.00
N ALA A 498 -56.13 -6.29 -9.27
CA ALA A 498 -55.35 -5.08 -9.04
C ALA A 498 -53.95 -5.40 -8.43
N PRO A 499 -52.85 -4.88 -9.01
CA PRO A 499 -51.51 -5.02 -8.46
C PRO A 499 -51.42 -4.44 -7.05
N ALA A 500 -50.59 -5.04 -6.19
CA ALA A 500 -50.38 -4.57 -4.82
C ALA A 500 -49.97 -3.09 -4.77
N GLN A 501 -49.16 -2.65 -5.73
CA GLN A 501 -48.65 -1.26 -5.81
C GLN A 501 -49.77 -0.23 -6.03
N LEU A 502 -50.85 -0.60 -6.72
CA LEU A 502 -52.01 0.26 -6.93
C LEU A 502 -52.78 0.45 -5.61
N LYS A 503 -52.99 -0.65 -4.87
CA LYS A 503 -53.62 -0.60 -3.55
C LYS A 503 -52.76 0.19 -2.57
N ASP A 504 -51.46 -0.09 -2.50
CA ASP A 504 -50.53 0.63 -1.62
C ASP A 504 -50.52 2.14 -1.92
N GLY A 505 -50.55 2.52 -3.21
CA GLY A 505 -50.62 3.91 -3.66
C GLY A 505 -51.89 4.63 -3.22
N THR A 506 -53.04 3.99 -3.44
CA THR A 506 -54.35 4.56 -3.08
C THR A 506 -54.58 4.60 -1.57
N ASP A 507 -54.19 3.57 -0.83
CA ASP A 507 -54.26 3.52 0.63
C ASP A 507 -53.37 4.61 1.25
N LEU A 508 -52.12 4.76 0.76
CA LEU A 508 -51.22 5.82 1.22
C LEU A 508 -51.77 7.20 0.91
N TYR A 509 -52.33 7.40 -0.29
CA TYR A 509 -52.94 8.67 -0.66
C TYR A 509 -54.10 9.04 0.27
N MET A 510 -55.04 8.12 0.51
CA MET A 510 -56.19 8.34 1.40
C MET A 510 -55.74 8.67 2.82
N ARG A 511 -54.72 7.97 3.30
CA ARG A 511 -54.14 8.16 4.63
C ARG A 511 -53.41 9.49 4.79
N LEU A 512 -52.65 9.92 3.77
CA LEU A 512 -52.01 11.24 3.76
C LEU A 512 -53.05 12.35 3.63
N HIS A 513 -54.09 12.16 2.81
CA HIS A 513 -55.17 13.13 2.65
C HIS A 513 -55.92 13.37 3.97
N SER A 514 -56.20 12.31 4.74
CA SER A 514 -56.87 12.43 6.04
C SER A 514 -55.98 13.03 7.12
N SER A 515 -54.67 12.76 7.08
CA SER A 515 -53.74 13.17 8.14
C SER A 515 -53.17 14.56 7.89
N ASN A 516 -52.68 14.83 6.68
CA ASN A 516 -52.15 16.12 6.26
C ASN A 516 -52.19 16.26 4.72
N PRO A 517 -53.25 16.85 4.14
CA PRO A 517 -53.39 16.97 2.69
C PRO A 517 -52.30 17.84 2.05
N GLY A 518 -51.68 18.76 2.79
CA GLY A 518 -50.57 19.58 2.29
C GLY A 518 -49.33 18.76 1.89
N LEU A 519 -49.11 17.59 2.51
CA LEU A 519 -48.02 16.69 2.12
C LEU A 519 -48.21 16.11 0.71
N LEU A 520 -49.45 15.91 0.26
CA LEU A 520 -49.71 15.36 -1.07
C LEU A 520 -49.21 16.29 -2.18
N GLU A 521 -49.26 17.61 -1.96
CA GLU A 521 -48.71 18.58 -2.92
C GLU A 521 -47.19 18.52 -3.04
N GLN A 522 -46.48 18.12 -1.98
CA GLN A 522 -45.03 17.93 -2.01
C GLN A 522 -44.64 16.60 -2.68
N HIS A 523 -45.44 15.55 -2.48
CA HIS A 523 -45.10 14.18 -2.89
C HIS A 523 -45.65 13.81 -4.28
N ILE A 524 -46.67 14.52 -4.77
CA ILE A 524 -47.27 14.29 -6.09
C ILE A 524 -46.98 15.48 -7.00
N LYS A 525 -45.90 15.39 -7.76
CA LYS A 525 -45.46 16.47 -8.67
C LYS A 525 -46.22 16.51 -10.00
N ASN A 526 -46.84 15.40 -10.40
CA ASN A 526 -47.51 15.26 -11.70
C ASN A 526 -49.02 15.48 -11.54
N ASP A 527 -49.58 16.44 -12.30
CA ASP A 527 -51.00 16.78 -12.26
C ASP A 527 -51.92 15.62 -12.63
N LYS A 528 -51.53 14.74 -13.57
CA LYS A 528 -52.30 13.54 -13.93
C LYS A 528 -52.31 12.51 -12.81
N THR A 529 -51.16 12.31 -12.15
CA THR A 529 -51.07 11.45 -10.95
C THR A 529 -51.97 11.98 -9.84
N ARG A 530 -52.00 13.31 -9.65
CA ARG A 530 -52.88 13.94 -8.66
C ARG A 530 -54.35 13.77 -9.04
N GLU A 531 -54.69 14.01 -10.30
CA GLU A 531 -56.04 13.83 -10.81
C GLU A 531 -56.54 12.40 -10.62
N PHE A 532 -55.69 11.39 -10.87
CA PHE A 532 -56.02 9.99 -10.61
C PHE A 532 -56.44 9.77 -9.16
N TYR A 533 -55.61 10.20 -8.21
CA TYR A 533 -55.90 9.96 -6.80
C TYR A 533 -57.09 10.75 -6.26
N GLU A 534 -57.27 12.01 -6.70
CA GLU A 534 -58.46 12.79 -6.34
C GLU A 534 -59.73 12.15 -6.90
N SER A 535 -59.70 11.70 -8.16
CA SER A 535 -60.83 10.97 -8.77
C SER A 535 -61.16 9.71 -7.99
N TYR A 536 -60.14 8.94 -7.59
CA TYR A 536 -60.28 7.74 -6.76
C TYR A 536 -60.90 8.07 -5.39
N ARG A 537 -60.42 9.13 -4.72
CA ARG A 537 -60.96 9.57 -3.44
C ARG A 537 -62.42 10.01 -3.56
N ILE A 538 -62.75 10.75 -4.61
CA ILE A 538 -64.12 11.24 -4.82
C ILE A 538 -65.07 10.07 -5.06
N ALA A 539 -64.66 9.12 -5.92
CA ALA A 539 -65.40 7.89 -6.19
C ALA A 539 -65.64 7.07 -4.91
N THR A 540 -64.65 6.95 -4.03
CA THR A 540 -64.78 6.20 -2.78
C THR A 540 -65.59 6.95 -1.71
N GLN A 541 -65.30 8.24 -1.47
CA GLN A 541 -65.91 9.00 -0.37
C GLN A 541 -67.32 9.50 -0.67
N TYR A 542 -67.60 9.93 -1.90
CA TYR A 542 -68.86 10.58 -2.26
C TYR A 542 -69.80 9.66 -3.06
N ALA A 543 -69.24 8.85 -3.97
CA ALA A 543 -70.05 7.90 -4.74
C ALA A 543 -70.17 6.51 -4.07
N GLY A 544 -69.45 6.27 -2.98
CA GLY A 544 -69.50 5.00 -2.23
C GLY A 544 -69.05 3.79 -3.04
N LEU A 545 -68.24 4.00 -4.08
CA LEU A 545 -67.74 2.95 -4.95
C LEU A 545 -66.70 2.11 -4.22
N ASP A 546 -66.66 0.81 -4.52
CA ASP A 546 -65.61 -0.08 -4.02
C ASP A 546 -64.24 0.26 -4.65
N HIS A 547 -63.16 -0.34 -4.13
CA HIS A 547 -61.80 -0.05 -4.59
C HIS A 547 -61.61 -0.26 -6.10
N GLU A 548 -62.13 -1.36 -6.66
CA GLU A 548 -61.94 -1.70 -8.07
C GLU A 548 -62.72 -0.74 -8.99
N GLN A 549 -63.97 -0.45 -8.62
CA GLN A 549 -64.81 0.52 -9.31
C GLN A 549 -64.21 1.93 -9.24
N ALA A 550 -63.73 2.36 -8.07
CA ALA A 550 -63.14 3.68 -7.90
C ALA A 550 -61.84 3.86 -8.68
N VAL A 551 -60.99 2.82 -8.76
CA VAL A 551 -59.81 2.83 -9.64
C VAL A 551 -60.24 2.97 -11.09
N GLN A 552 -61.21 2.18 -11.54
CA GLN A 552 -61.70 2.26 -12.92
C GLN A 552 -62.23 3.65 -13.26
N THR A 553 -62.99 4.27 -12.36
CA THR A 553 -63.46 5.66 -12.49
C THR A 553 -62.29 6.65 -12.58
N ALA A 554 -61.28 6.51 -11.71
CA ALA A 554 -60.09 7.35 -11.73
C ALA A 554 -59.27 7.23 -13.02
N MET A 555 -59.17 6.02 -13.58
CA MET A 555 -58.51 5.79 -14.86
C MET A 555 -59.27 6.43 -16.03
N MET A 556 -60.60 6.33 -16.02
CA MET A 556 -61.43 6.99 -17.04
C MET A 556 -61.31 8.51 -16.97
N ALA A 557 -61.27 9.08 -15.76
CA ALA A 557 -61.11 10.52 -15.54
C ALA A 557 -59.75 11.05 -16.02
N THR A 558 -58.70 10.23 -15.96
CA THR A 558 -57.32 10.63 -16.30
C THR A 558 -56.86 10.24 -17.70
N SER A 559 -57.58 9.33 -18.37
CA SER A 559 -57.32 9.00 -19.77
C SER A 559 -57.55 10.23 -20.66
N GLU A 560 -56.62 10.51 -21.59
CA GLU A 560 -56.62 11.67 -22.52
C GLU A 560 -57.78 11.69 -23.53
N ILE A 561 -58.88 11.01 -23.25
CA ILE A 561 -60.12 11.20 -23.99
C ILE A 561 -60.60 12.59 -23.58
N GLU A 562 -60.24 13.61 -24.35
CA GLU A 562 -60.82 14.96 -24.32
C GLU A 562 -62.32 14.86 -24.54
N LYS A 563 -63.07 14.44 -23.51
CA LYS A 563 -64.51 14.57 -23.50
C LYS A 563 -64.75 16.04 -23.24
N ALA A 564 -65.13 16.77 -24.29
CA ALA A 564 -65.74 18.07 -24.14
C ALA A 564 -66.75 17.98 -22.98
N PRO A 565 -66.72 18.91 -22.00
CA PRO A 565 -67.55 18.79 -20.81
C PRO A 565 -69.00 18.62 -21.24
N SER A 566 -69.68 17.62 -20.68
CA SER A 566 -71.10 17.38 -20.94
C SER A 566 -71.91 18.63 -20.63
N ALA A 567 -73.10 18.77 -21.20
CA ALA A 567 -73.96 19.92 -20.93
C ALA A 567 -74.20 20.12 -19.40
N SER A 568 -74.30 19.03 -18.64
CA SER A 568 -74.42 19.07 -17.17
C SER A 568 -73.15 19.58 -16.46
N VAL A 569 -71.96 19.19 -16.92
CA VAL A 569 -70.69 19.68 -16.36
C VAL A 569 -70.49 21.16 -16.69
N ARG A 570 -70.90 21.60 -17.90
CA ARG A 570 -70.87 23.04 -18.26
C ARG A 570 -71.78 23.87 -17.37
N GLN A 571 -73.00 23.39 -17.11
CA GLN A 571 -73.92 24.05 -16.18
C GLN A 571 -73.33 24.12 -14.77
N SER A 572 -72.64 23.06 -14.33
CA SER A 572 -71.95 23.05 -13.04
C SER A 572 -70.80 24.07 -13.02
N TYR A 573 -70.04 24.19 -14.11
CA TYR A 573 -68.97 25.20 -14.24
C TYR A 573 -69.49 26.63 -14.15
N GLU A 574 -70.63 26.92 -14.78
CA GLU A 574 -71.28 28.24 -14.70
C GLU A 574 -71.76 28.54 -13.28
N GLN A 575 -72.36 27.57 -12.59
CA GLN A 575 -72.76 27.71 -11.19
C GLN A 575 -71.55 27.91 -10.26
N ILE A 576 -70.45 27.21 -10.52
CA ILE A 576 -69.20 27.33 -9.78
C ILE A 576 -68.59 28.72 -9.96
N ASP A 577 -68.52 29.22 -11.20
CA ASP A 577 -68.03 30.57 -11.49
C ASP A 577 -68.91 31.64 -10.83
N GLU A 578 -70.23 31.48 -10.87
CA GLU A 578 -71.16 32.41 -10.24
C GLU A 578 -71.01 32.42 -8.72
N LYS A 579 -70.98 31.24 -8.08
CA LYS A 579 -70.83 31.11 -6.62
C LYS A 579 -69.45 31.56 -6.14
N ALA A 580 -68.38 31.22 -6.86
CA ALA A 580 -67.03 31.67 -6.53
C ALA A 580 -66.89 33.20 -6.66
N ARG A 581 -67.56 33.85 -7.63
CA ARG A 581 -67.62 35.33 -7.70
C ARG A 581 -68.40 35.95 -6.53
N ARG A 582 -69.35 35.25 -5.93
CA ARG A 582 -70.01 35.73 -4.70
C ARG A 582 -69.09 35.70 -3.49
N VAL A 583 -68.06 34.84 -3.50
CA VAL A 583 -66.99 34.84 -2.48
C VAL A 583 -66.22 36.17 -2.50
N SER A 584 -65.95 36.75 -3.67
CA SER A 584 -65.32 38.08 -3.76
C SER A 584 -66.24 39.25 -3.42
N ALA A 585 -67.55 39.02 -3.38
CA ALA A 585 -68.58 40.02 -3.08
C ALA A 585 -69.07 40.02 -1.61
N GLY A 586 -68.35 39.39 -0.68
CA GLY A 586 -68.70 39.37 0.75
C GLY A 586 -69.25 38.04 1.29
N GLY A 587 -69.22 36.97 0.50
CA GLY A 587 -69.60 35.62 0.94
C GLY A 587 -68.52 34.82 1.66
N TRP A 588 -67.37 35.42 1.98
CA TRP A 588 -66.20 34.73 2.57
C TRP A 588 -66.51 33.98 3.87
N ASP A 589 -67.32 34.59 4.75
CA ASP A 589 -67.64 34.05 6.08
C ASP A 589 -68.41 32.71 6.03
N THR A 590 -69.15 32.45 4.95
CA THR A 590 -70.01 31.27 4.81
C THR A 590 -69.23 30.01 4.42
N TRP A 591 -68.12 30.16 3.69
CA TRP A 591 -67.37 29.05 3.11
C TRP A 591 -66.14 28.67 3.93
N PHE A 592 -65.56 29.63 4.64
CA PHE A 592 -64.23 29.50 5.23
C PHE A 592 -64.21 29.51 6.76
N GLY A 593 -65.37 29.66 7.42
CA GLY A 593 -65.50 29.61 8.88
C GLY A 593 -64.63 30.64 9.59
N THR A 594 -65.12 31.87 9.76
CA THR A 594 -64.58 32.93 10.64
C THR A 594 -63.04 33.02 10.76
N ILE A 595 -62.30 32.92 9.66
CA ILE A 595 -60.88 33.32 9.63
C ILE A 595 -60.86 34.85 9.54
N GLY A 596 -60.91 35.53 10.69
CA GLY A 596 -60.69 36.98 10.80
C GLY A 596 -61.81 37.91 10.33
N GLY A 597 -62.92 37.38 9.80
CA GLY A 597 -64.15 38.17 9.49
C GLY A 597 -63.97 39.25 8.42
N LYS A 598 -62.94 39.16 7.57
CA LYS A 598 -62.68 40.11 6.48
C LYS A 598 -62.38 39.36 5.19
N ASN A 599 -62.94 39.84 4.08
CA ASN A 599 -62.62 39.32 2.75
C ASN A 599 -61.12 39.48 2.48
N PRO A 600 -60.47 38.50 1.83
CA PRO A 600 -59.09 38.65 1.40
C PRO A 600 -58.99 39.78 0.38
N ASP A 601 -57.95 40.59 0.49
CA ASP A 601 -57.78 41.79 -0.34
C ASP A 601 -57.47 41.43 -1.80
N ASN A 602 -56.94 40.23 -2.04
CA ASN A 602 -56.79 39.64 -3.37
C ASN A 602 -57.98 38.75 -3.76
N SER A 603 -59.21 39.14 -3.39
CA SER A 603 -60.43 38.35 -3.61
C SER A 603 -60.66 37.89 -5.06
N GLY A 604 -60.19 38.66 -6.06
CA GLY A 604 -60.23 38.26 -7.46
C GLY A 604 -59.37 37.02 -7.77
N TYR A 605 -58.16 36.96 -7.22
CA TYR A 605 -57.30 35.78 -7.31
C TYR A 605 -57.92 34.59 -6.58
N VAL A 606 -58.37 34.83 -5.35
CA VAL A 606 -58.94 33.79 -4.49
C VAL A 606 -60.17 33.15 -5.13
N SER A 607 -61.12 33.97 -5.61
CA SER A 607 -62.31 33.48 -6.31
C SER A 607 -61.97 32.73 -7.60
N GLY A 608 -61.00 33.23 -8.39
CA GLY A 608 -60.55 32.56 -9.60
C GLY A 608 -59.92 31.19 -9.32
N GLU A 609 -59.11 31.08 -8.28
CA GLU A 609 -58.43 29.83 -7.91
C GLU A 609 -59.41 28.81 -7.29
N ILE A 610 -60.34 29.25 -6.45
CA ILE A 610 -61.42 28.40 -5.94
C ILE A 610 -62.30 27.92 -7.08
N ALA A 611 -62.66 28.78 -8.04
CA ALA A 611 -63.44 28.36 -9.21
C ALA A 611 -62.69 27.33 -10.05
N ARG A 612 -61.37 27.52 -10.25
CA ARG A 612 -60.51 26.56 -10.97
C ARG A 612 -60.50 25.19 -10.27
N LEU A 613 -60.29 25.16 -8.96
CA LEU A 613 -60.32 23.94 -8.15
C LEU A 613 -61.73 23.32 -8.11
N GLY A 614 -62.78 24.13 -8.01
CA GLY A 614 -64.17 23.68 -8.03
C GLY A 614 -64.53 23.01 -9.35
N LYS A 615 -64.13 23.59 -10.48
CA LYS A 615 -64.31 22.96 -11.81
C LYS A 615 -63.58 21.63 -11.90
N PHE A 616 -62.38 21.55 -11.33
CA PHE A 616 -61.64 20.29 -11.25
C PHE A 616 -62.43 19.23 -10.45
N TYR A 617 -62.97 19.58 -9.28
CA TYR A 617 -63.77 18.68 -8.46
C TYR A 617 -65.10 18.29 -9.14
N ALA A 618 -65.77 19.22 -9.81
CA ALA A 618 -67.01 18.95 -10.54
C ALA A 618 -66.79 18.07 -11.78
N ARG A 619 -65.66 18.22 -12.48
CA ARG A 619 -65.25 17.30 -13.55
C ARG A 619 -65.12 15.87 -13.05
N ASN A 620 -64.72 15.71 -11.78
CA ASN A 620 -64.53 14.43 -11.12
C ASN A 620 -65.81 13.89 -10.45
N GLY A 621 -66.97 14.49 -10.71
CA GLY A 621 -68.28 13.94 -10.35
C GLY A 621 -68.92 14.53 -9.09
N LEU A 622 -68.32 15.56 -8.48
CA LEU A 622 -68.96 16.33 -7.40
C LEU A 622 -69.98 17.31 -7.99
N ASP A 623 -71.08 17.55 -7.27
CA ASP A 623 -71.96 18.67 -7.60
C ASP A 623 -71.31 20.02 -7.23
N SER A 624 -71.86 21.10 -7.76
CA SER A 624 -71.30 22.45 -7.63
C SER A 624 -71.03 22.89 -6.19
N ASP A 625 -71.84 22.46 -5.21
CA ASP A 625 -71.68 22.88 -3.80
C ASP A 625 -70.55 22.11 -3.11
N HIS A 626 -70.57 20.77 -3.18
CA HIS A 626 -69.49 19.96 -2.59
C HIS A 626 -68.15 20.18 -3.32
N ALA A 627 -68.17 20.45 -4.63
CA ALA A 627 -66.98 20.78 -5.40
C ALA A 627 -66.31 22.07 -4.90
N LEU A 628 -67.10 23.10 -4.61
CA LEU A 628 -66.59 24.35 -4.05
C LEU A 628 -66.16 24.19 -2.58
N GLU A 629 -66.80 23.33 -1.80
CA GLU A 629 -66.39 23.01 -0.43
C GLU A 629 -64.99 22.38 -0.41
N GLU A 630 -64.76 21.34 -1.23
CA GLU A 630 -63.45 20.68 -1.36
C GLU A 630 -62.39 21.62 -1.95
N ALA A 631 -62.77 22.45 -2.93
CA ALA A 631 -61.91 23.51 -3.46
C ALA A 631 -61.47 24.48 -2.36
N SER A 632 -62.38 24.87 -1.48
CA SER A 632 -62.12 25.78 -0.35
C SER A 632 -61.18 25.15 0.68
N LYS A 633 -61.41 23.88 1.04
CA LYS A 633 -60.50 23.13 1.95
C LYS A 633 -59.09 23.05 1.37
N ARG A 634 -58.96 22.70 0.09
CA ARG A 634 -57.66 22.62 -0.59
C ARG A 634 -57.00 24.00 -0.70
N PHE A 635 -57.77 25.04 -0.99
CA PHE A 635 -57.26 26.41 -1.04
C PHE A 635 -56.63 26.81 0.30
N ASN A 636 -57.34 26.61 1.41
CA ASN A 636 -56.82 26.88 2.76
C ASN A 636 -55.59 26.06 3.13
N ALA A 637 -55.53 24.80 2.70
CA ALA A 637 -54.36 23.95 2.97
C ALA A 637 -53.11 24.39 2.18
N THR A 638 -53.30 25.12 1.07
CA THR A 638 -52.23 25.47 0.13
C THR A 638 -51.83 26.94 0.16
N HIS A 639 -52.59 27.78 0.87
CA HIS A 639 -52.35 29.22 0.95
C HIS A 639 -52.18 29.70 2.39
N THR A 640 -51.35 30.73 2.56
CA THR A 640 -51.12 31.40 3.84
C THR A 640 -51.58 32.85 3.75
N ASP A 641 -52.29 33.33 4.78
CA ASP A 641 -52.65 34.75 4.90
C ASP A 641 -51.45 35.61 5.32
N VAL A 642 -51.16 36.62 4.50
CA VAL A 642 -50.16 37.67 4.78
C VAL A 642 -50.83 39.03 4.62
N LYS A 643 -51.07 39.73 5.74
CA LYS A 643 -51.71 41.06 5.81
C LYS A 643 -53.02 41.17 4.99
N GLY A 644 -53.82 40.10 4.97
CA GLY A 644 -55.11 40.03 4.28
C GLY A 644 -55.03 39.53 2.83
N SER A 645 -53.84 39.23 2.31
CA SER A 645 -53.68 38.57 1.01
C SER A 645 -53.39 37.07 1.18
N MET A 646 -54.09 36.23 0.43
CA MET A 646 -53.85 34.79 0.40
C MET A 646 -52.74 34.46 -0.59
N ILE A 647 -51.62 33.91 -0.09
CA ILE A 647 -50.42 33.62 -0.87
C ILE A 647 -50.24 32.12 -1.03
N TYR A 648 -50.05 31.64 -2.26
CA TYR A 648 -49.78 30.22 -2.51
C TYR A 648 -48.45 29.80 -1.88
N THR A 649 -48.52 28.87 -0.94
CA THR A 649 -47.39 28.39 -0.13
C THR A 649 -47.14 26.89 -0.28
N ALA A 650 -48.05 26.13 -0.89
CA ALA A 650 -47.89 24.69 -1.06
C ALA A 650 -46.71 24.32 -1.96
N GLY A 651 -46.07 23.19 -1.64
CA GLY A 651 -44.93 22.65 -2.39
C GLY A 651 -43.63 23.44 -2.26
N ARG A 652 -43.57 24.46 -1.40
CA ARG A 652 -42.38 25.27 -1.13
C ARG A 652 -41.86 25.00 0.28
N ASP A 653 -40.55 25.16 0.48
CA ASP A 653 -39.86 25.05 1.78
C ASP A 653 -40.21 26.18 2.75
N ILE A 654 -41.48 26.29 3.09
CA ILE A 654 -42.01 27.40 3.86
C ILE A 654 -42.19 26.96 5.32
N PRO A 655 -41.61 27.70 6.27
CA PRO A 655 -41.76 27.41 7.69
C PRO A 655 -43.21 27.66 8.16
N LYS A 656 -43.67 26.94 9.19
CA LYS A 656 -45.05 27.03 9.70
C LYS A 656 -45.48 28.44 10.11
N ASN A 657 -44.56 29.27 10.59
CA ASN A 657 -44.78 30.65 11.01
C ASN A 657 -44.51 31.68 9.88
N PHE A 658 -44.46 31.26 8.62
CA PHE A 658 -44.18 32.13 7.48
C PHE A 658 -45.05 33.39 7.43
N GLY A 659 -46.36 33.26 7.67
CA GLY A 659 -47.26 34.41 7.68
C GLY A 659 -46.87 35.47 8.72
N GLU A 660 -46.42 35.05 9.91
CA GLU A 660 -45.91 35.98 10.92
C GLU A 660 -44.59 36.62 10.54
N MET A 661 -43.67 35.84 9.96
CA MET A 661 -42.37 36.37 9.54
C MET A 661 -42.51 37.36 8.40
N ALA A 662 -43.37 37.07 7.42
CA ALA A 662 -43.67 37.98 6.33
C ALA A 662 -44.35 39.27 6.84
N ARG A 663 -45.31 39.15 7.77
CA ARG A 663 -45.92 40.33 8.42
C ARG A 663 -44.89 41.20 9.13
N HIS A 664 -43.96 40.58 9.87
CA HIS A 664 -42.89 41.30 10.55
C HIS A 664 -41.91 41.97 9.58
N ALA A 665 -41.56 41.28 8.48
CA ALA A 665 -40.72 41.86 7.44
C ALA A 665 -41.38 43.08 6.78
N ILE A 666 -42.70 43.02 6.52
CA ILE A 666 -43.48 44.15 6.02
C ILE A 666 -43.49 45.31 7.05
N GLU A 667 -43.71 45.00 8.33
CA GLU A 667 -43.71 46.02 9.39
C GLU A 667 -42.36 46.73 9.51
N GLN A 668 -41.26 45.97 9.42
CA GLN A 668 -39.93 46.54 9.43
C GLN A 668 -39.65 47.37 8.18
N TYR A 669 -40.06 46.90 7.00
CA TYR A 669 -39.95 47.67 5.76
C TYR A 669 -40.70 49.00 5.87
N ALA A 670 -41.96 48.98 6.33
CA ALA A 670 -42.76 50.18 6.51
C ALA A 670 -42.17 51.13 7.56
N ALA A 671 -41.56 50.61 8.63
CA ALA A 671 -40.88 51.43 9.64
C ALA A 671 -39.59 52.09 9.10
N GLU A 672 -38.87 51.43 8.19
CA GLU A 672 -37.62 51.92 7.63
C GLU A 672 -37.82 52.84 6.41
N PHE A 673 -38.81 52.57 5.55
CA PHE A 673 -38.99 53.23 4.25
C PHE A 673 -40.40 53.75 3.98
N GLY A 674 -41.40 53.36 4.79
CA GLY A 674 -42.80 53.64 4.51
C GLY A 674 -43.15 55.14 4.46
N SER A 675 -42.53 55.97 5.31
CA SER A 675 -42.74 57.43 5.29
C SER A 675 -42.24 58.08 4.00
N ASP A 676 -41.15 57.56 3.44
CA ASP A 676 -40.49 58.13 2.27
C ASP A 676 -41.21 57.71 0.97
N GLU A 677 -41.76 56.49 0.96
CA GLU A 677 -42.48 55.91 -0.17
C GLU A 677 -44.01 56.11 -0.10
N GLY A 678 -44.52 56.68 1.00
CA GLY A 678 -45.96 56.96 1.18
C GLY A 678 -46.81 55.72 1.47
N PHE A 679 -46.24 54.69 2.10
CA PHE A 679 -46.93 53.46 2.47
C PHE A 679 -46.96 53.23 3.98
N GLU A 680 -48.10 52.82 4.52
CA GLU A 680 -48.18 52.21 5.86
C GLU A 680 -48.04 50.69 5.78
N SER A 681 -47.71 50.04 6.90
CA SER A 681 -47.63 48.56 6.95
C SER A 681 -48.93 47.87 6.51
N SER A 682 -50.09 48.53 6.65
CA SER A 682 -51.39 48.03 6.20
C SER A 682 -51.61 48.06 4.69
N ASP A 683 -50.87 48.92 3.99
CA ASP A 683 -50.96 49.09 2.54
C ASP A 683 -50.06 48.10 1.80
N LEU A 684 -49.27 47.31 2.53
CA LEU A 684 -48.29 46.41 1.98
C LEU A 684 -48.66 44.95 2.21
N THR A 685 -48.32 44.13 1.21
CA THR A 685 -48.41 42.67 1.27
C THR A 685 -47.21 42.06 0.57
N ILE A 686 -47.21 40.75 0.37
CA ILE A 686 -46.22 40.07 -0.46
C ILE A 686 -46.86 39.47 -1.71
N ARG A 687 -46.09 39.33 -2.77
CA ARG A 687 -46.41 38.43 -3.90
C ARG A 687 -45.23 37.55 -4.23
N GLN A 688 -45.47 36.49 -4.97
CA GLN A 688 -44.38 35.64 -5.48
C GLN A 688 -43.48 36.43 -6.44
N ALA A 689 -42.16 36.31 -6.27
CA ALA A 689 -41.20 36.91 -7.17
C ALA A 689 -41.21 36.23 -8.56
N THR A 690 -40.98 37.00 -9.62
CA THR A 690 -41.06 36.53 -11.03
C THR A 690 -40.03 35.43 -11.36
N ASN A 691 -38.90 35.41 -10.65
CA ASN A 691 -37.86 34.38 -10.76
C ASN A 691 -38.23 33.07 -10.04
N GLY A 692 -39.39 32.99 -9.39
CA GLY A 692 -39.85 31.84 -8.62
C GLY A 692 -39.21 31.69 -7.22
N ASN A 693 -38.08 32.37 -6.98
CA ASN A 693 -37.27 32.24 -5.77
C ASN A 693 -37.55 33.40 -4.81
N GLY A 694 -38.50 33.20 -3.91
CA GLY A 694 -38.86 34.16 -2.86
C GLY A 694 -40.13 34.96 -3.13
N TRP A 695 -40.25 36.07 -2.42
CA TRP A 695 -41.39 36.97 -2.45
C TRP A 695 -40.93 38.42 -2.55
N LEU A 696 -41.80 39.28 -3.07
CA LEU A 696 -41.60 40.72 -3.15
C LEU A 696 -42.63 41.40 -2.26
N ILE A 697 -42.20 42.36 -1.44
CA ILE A 697 -43.11 43.31 -0.82
C ILE A 697 -43.72 44.18 -1.92
N VAL A 698 -45.03 44.30 -1.92
CA VAL A 698 -45.81 45.05 -2.92
C VAL A 698 -46.86 45.91 -2.26
N ASP A 699 -47.23 46.98 -2.95
CA ASP A 699 -48.48 47.67 -2.67
C ASP A 699 -49.65 46.69 -2.89
N LYS A 700 -50.47 46.59 -1.86
CA LYS A 700 -51.64 45.74 -1.79
C LYS A 700 -52.69 46.06 -2.85
N TYR A 701 -52.82 47.32 -3.26
CA TYR A 701 -53.83 47.75 -4.23
C TYR A 701 -53.35 47.65 -5.67
N THR A 702 -52.16 48.16 -5.98
CA THR A 702 -51.62 48.14 -7.35
C THR A 702 -50.88 46.85 -7.69
N GLN A 703 -50.49 46.06 -6.70
CA GLN A 703 -49.64 44.86 -6.84
C GLN A 703 -48.26 45.18 -7.47
N LEU A 704 -47.83 46.45 -7.46
CA LEU A 704 -46.50 46.87 -7.91
C LEU A 704 -45.47 46.69 -6.78
N PRO A 705 -44.21 46.34 -7.09
CA PRO A 705 -43.15 46.32 -6.07
C PRO A 705 -42.95 47.71 -5.49
N VAL A 706 -42.68 47.76 -4.19
CA VAL A 706 -42.20 48.97 -3.51
C VAL A 706 -40.83 49.41 -4.04
N GLU A 707 -40.45 50.67 -3.88
CA GLU A 707 -39.32 51.27 -4.62
C GLU A 707 -37.96 50.69 -4.21
N ASN A 708 -37.76 50.39 -2.91
CA ASN A 708 -36.53 49.78 -2.43
C ASN A 708 -36.45 48.28 -2.77
N SER A 709 -35.87 47.98 -3.94
CA SER A 709 -35.71 46.61 -4.43
C SER A 709 -34.84 45.68 -3.56
N GLU A 710 -33.87 46.20 -2.79
CA GLU A 710 -33.00 45.35 -1.96
C GLU A 710 -33.71 44.81 -0.71
N ARG A 711 -34.55 45.65 -0.09
CA ARG A 711 -35.29 45.31 1.12
C ARG A 711 -36.66 44.70 0.85
N SER A 712 -37.21 44.90 -0.34
CA SER A 712 -38.48 44.30 -0.75
C SER A 712 -38.37 42.85 -1.17
N ASN A 713 -37.17 42.37 -1.54
CA ASN A 713 -36.93 40.98 -1.88
C ASN A 713 -36.80 40.10 -0.62
N LEU A 714 -37.85 39.33 -0.34
CA LEU A 714 -37.93 38.40 0.77
C LEU A 714 -37.57 36.99 0.32
N THR A 715 -36.46 36.49 0.86
CA THR A 715 -36.10 35.07 0.82
C THR A 715 -36.40 34.39 2.14
N ILE A 716 -36.53 33.06 2.15
CA ILE A 716 -36.67 32.28 3.39
C ILE A 716 -35.55 32.63 4.38
N ARG A 717 -34.31 32.78 3.90
CA ARG A 717 -33.16 33.23 4.69
C ARG A 717 -33.39 34.59 5.34
N SER A 718 -33.78 35.60 4.56
CA SER A 718 -34.00 36.95 5.09
C SER A 718 -35.10 36.96 6.16
N LEU A 719 -36.20 36.23 5.94
CA LEU A 719 -37.30 36.12 6.89
C LEU A 719 -36.85 35.51 8.23
N TYR A 720 -35.95 34.54 8.17
CA TYR A 720 -35.39 33.92 9.36
C TYR A 720 -34.41 34.79 10.11
N GLU A 721 -33.52 35.48 9.42
CA GLU A 721 -32.61 36.42 10.05
C GLU A 721 -33.39 37.52 10.78
N LEU A 722 -34.50 37.98 10.19
CA LEU A 722 -35.43 38.90 10.82
C LEU A 722 -36.14 38.27 12.04
N ASP A 723 -36.63 37.04 11.93
CA ASP A 723 -37.27 36.36 13.06
C ASP A 723 -36.28 36.09 14.20
N GLN A 724 -35.05 35.68 13.91
CA GLN A 724 -34.02 35.51 14.95
C GLN A 724 -33.73 36.81 15.68
N LYS A 725 -33.60 37.93 14.94
CA LYS A 725 -33.46 39.27 15.55
C LYS A 725 -34.67 39.59 16.43
N ARG A 726 -35.89 39.33 15.96
CA ARG A 726 -37.14 39.50 16.73
C ARG A 726 -37.12 38.67 18.02
N GLN A 727 -36.75 37.40 17.94
CA GLN A 727 -36.68 36.49 19.10
C GLN A 727 -35.59 36.92 20.09
N GLN A 728 -34.43 37.38 19.61
CA GLN A 728 -33.36 37.91 20.44
C GLN A 728 -33.79 39.21 21.13
N GLN A 729 -34.45 40.12 20.43
CA GLN A 729 -35.01 41.35 20.99
C GLN A 729 -36.06 41.05 22.06
N LYS A 730 -37.02 40.14 21.78
CA LYS A 730 -38.01 39.71 22.78
C LYS A 730 -37.35 39.07 24.00
N LYS A 731 -36.33 38.23 23.82
CA LYS A 731 -35.56 37.66 24.94
C LYS A 731 -34.84 38.76 25.73
N ALA A 732 -34.21 39.71 25.06
CA ALA A 732 -33.55 40.84 25.70
C ALA A 732 -34.56 41.70 26.48
N GLU A 733 -35.74 41.98 25.92
CA GLU A 733 -36.82 42.72 26.57
C GLU A 733 -37.38 41.97 27.79
N VAL A 734 -37.53 40.64 27.70
CA VAL A 734 -37.94 39.82 28.85
C VAL A 734 -36.87 39.82 29.94
N ILE A 735 -35.59 39.68 29.57
CA ILE A 735 -34.46 39.77 30.50
C ILE A 735 -34.40 41.15 31.14
N GLU A 736 -34.62 42.21 30.37
CA GLU A 736 -34.64 43.59 30.85
C GLU A 736 -35.82 43.83 31.80
N LYS A 737 -37.04 43.44 31.44
CA LYS A 737 -38.22 43.47 32.32
C LYS A 737 -38.01 42.65 33.59
N GLN A 738 -37.33 41.50 33.49
CA GLN A 738 -37.00 40.67 34.64
C GLN A 738 -35.93 41.36 35.52
N ASN A 739 -34.92 41.97 34.92
CA ASN A 739 -33.89 42.74 35.61
C ASN A 739 -34.46 44.02 36.25
N GLU A 740 -35.41 44.71 35.61
CA GLU A 740 -36.14 45.84 36.19
C GLU A 740 -36.99 45.42 37.38
N ARG A 741 -37.70 44.29 37.28
CA ARG A 741 -38.44 43.69 38.40
C ARG A 741 -37.51 43.29 39.55
N GLN A 742 -36.30 42.81 39.25
CA GLN A 742 -35.29 42.49 40.27
C GLN A 742 -34.62 43.75 40.85
N ARG A 743 -34.43 44.81 40.07
CA ARG A 743 -33.88 46.10 40.54
C ARG A 743 -34.87 46.84 41.46
N THR A 744 -36.16 46.64 41.25
CA THR A 744 -37.24 47.25 42.05
C THR A 744 -37.63 46.41 43.27
N ASN A 745 -37.17 45.16 43.37
CA ASN A 745 -37.51 44.29 44.49
C ASN A 745 -36.27 43.83 45.27
N PRO A 746 -36.10 44.21 46.54
CA PRO A 746 -34.92 43.82 47.33
C PRO A 746 -34.91 42.33 47.60
N ALA A 747 -33.73 41.72 47.49
CA ALA A 747 -33.52 40.36 47.95
C ALA A 747 -33.98 40.22 49.43
N GLY A 748 -34.98 39.37 49.68
CA GLY A 748 -35.51 39.09 51.02
C GLY A 748 -36.77 39.87 51.42
N LEU A 749 -37.35 40.71 50.55
CA LEU A 749 -38.63 41.37 50.79
C LEU A 749 -39.76 40.79 49.91
N TYR A 750 -40.93 40.60 50.52
CA TYR A 750 -42.18 40.10 49.94
C TYR A 750 -43.12 41.30 49.66
N ILE A 751 -43.95 41.21 48.61
CA ILE A 751 -44.93 42.26 48.30
C ILE A 751 -46.26 41.91 48.98
N ALA A 752 -46.83 42.85 49.73
CA ALA A 752 -48.11 42.66 50.41
C ALA A 752 -49.08 43.77 50.01
N ILE A 753 -50.36 43.42 49.82
CA ILE A 753 -51.38 44.38 49.36
C ILE A 753 -52.26 44.78 50.55
N GLU A 754 -52.31 46.08 50.86
CA GLU A 754 -53.15 46.63 51.93
C GLU A 754 -54.65 46.64 51.56
N LYS A 755 -55.52 47.13 52.46
CA LYS A 755 -56.98 47.14 52.21
C LYS A 755 -57.42 48.16 51.17
N ASP A 756 -56.64 49.23 51.02
CA ASP A 756 -56.84 50.29 50.04
C ASP A 756 -56.25 49.96 48.66
N GLY A 757 -55.65 48.78 48.51
CA GLY A 757 -55.00 48.32 47.28
C GLY A 757 -53.54 48.78 47.13
N SER A 758 -52.99 49.52 48.10
CA SER A 758 -51.57 49.92 48.09
C SER A 758 -50.64 48.72 48.32
N GLN A 759 -49.45 48.77 47.72
CA GLN A 759 -48.42 47.74 47.86
C GLN A 759 -47.41 48.17 48.94
N VAL A 760 -47.13 47.28 49.88
CA VAL A 760 -46.08 47.44 50.89
C VAL A 760 -45.09 46.29 50.77
N PHE A 761 -43.81 46.56 51.08
CA PHE A 761 -42.76 45.54 51.07
C PHE A 761 -42.54 45.04 52.49
N ILE A 762 -42.44 43.73 52.69
CA ILE A 762 -42.32 43.13 54.03
C ILE A 762 -41.19 42.10 54.07
N ASN A 763 -40.50 41.92 55.20
CA ASN A 763 -39.56 40.79 55.34
C ASN A 763 -40.27 39.49 55.76
N ASP A 764 -39.50 38.42 55.94
CA ASP A 764 -39.94 37.13 56.50
C ASP A 764 -40.59 37.24 57.89
N LYS A 765 -40.23 38.26 58.66
CA LYS A 765 -40.83 38.63 59.96
C LYS A 765 -42.08 39.52 59.84
N ARG A 766 -42.53 39.80 58.60
CA ARG A 766 -43.65 40.69 58.26
C ARG A 766 -43.45 42.14 58.68
N GLU A 767 -42.23 42.61 58.86
CA GLU A 767 -41.93 44.01 59.13
C GLU A 767 -41.99 44.79 57.82
N ILE A 768 -42.66 45.94 57.81
CA ILE A 768 -42.89 46.75 56.60
C ILE A 768 -41.65 47.62 56.34
N PHE A 769 -41.18 47.59 55.10
CA PHE A 769 -40.08 48.39 54.58
C PHE A 769 -40.62 49.37 53.55
N GLU A 770 -40.13 50.61 53.62
CA GLU A 770 -40.44 51.66 52.64
C GLU A 770 -39.16 52.03 51.91
N ASN A 771 -39.28 52.29 50.59
CA ASN A 771 -38.18 52.83 49.82
C ASN A 771 -38.07 54.34 50.07
N THR A 772 -36.98 54.74 50.72
CA THR A 772 -36.70 56.13 51.09
C THR A 772 -35.81 56.84 50.07
N ALA A 773 -35.43 56.17 48.99
CA ALA A 773 -34.63 56.80 47.93
C ALA A 773 -35.48 57.84 47.18
N LYS A 774 -34.93 59.06 47.04
CA LYS A 774 -35.48 60.08 46.14
C LYS A 774 -35.19 59.69 44.69
N ASP A 775 -36.10 60.04 43.79
CA ASP A 775 -36.10 59.66 42.37
C ASP A 775 -34.70 59.69 41.74
N GLY A 776 -34.33 58.57 41.10
CA GLY A 776 -33.08 58.41 40.35
C GLY A 776 -31.87 57.92 41.15
N ARG A 777 -31.98 57.65 42.46
CA ARG A 777 -30.92 57.01 43.26
C ARG A 777 -31.22 55.53 43.54
N GLN A 778 -30.18 54.77 43.86
CA GLN A 778 -30.35 53.35 44.23
C GLN A 778 -31.37 53.21 45.37
N PRO A 779 -32.29 52.23 45.29
CA PRO A 779 -33.32 52.01 46.30
C PRO A 779 -32.71 51.87 47.70
N ARG A 780 -33.24 52.59 48.69
CA ARG A 780 -32.82 52.49 50.08
C ARG A 780 -34.02 52.09 50.93
N TRP A 781 -34.02 50.84 51.37
CA TRP A 781 -35.13 50.24 52.09
C TRP A 781 -34.93 50.40 53.59
N GLU A 782 -35.82 51.14 54.24
CA GLU A 782 -35.76 51.35 55.68
C GLU A 782 -36.96 50.68 56.34
N ASN A 783 -36.70 49.99 57.45
CA ASN A 783 -37.75 49.35 58.24
C ASN A 783 -38.59 50.45 58.91
N THR A 784 -39.88 50.45 58.65
CA THR A 784 -40.84 51.44 59.19
C THR A 784 -41.15 51.21 60.68
N GLY A 785 -40.72 50.07 61.25
CA GLY A 785 -41.08 49.62 62.59
C GLY A 785 -42.50 49.05 62.69
N LYS A 786 -43.29 49.08 61.62
CA LYS A 786 -44.64 48.52 61.56
C LYS A 786 -44.60 47.06 61.10
N ARG A 787 -45.58 46.26 61.52
CA ARG A 787 -45.75 44.87 61.06
C ARG A 787 -47.04 44.70 60.26
N TYR A 788 -46.93 44.01 59.15
CA TYR A 788 -48.03 43.71 58.26
C TYR A 788 -48.99 42.70 58.89
N SER A 789 -50.24 43.14 59.08
CA SER A 789 -51.19 42.54 60.01
C SER A 789 -52.09 41.46 59.40
N LYS A 790 -52.24 41.43 58.07
CA LYS A 790 -53.09 40.45 57.36
C LYS A 790 -52.55 39.02 57.54
N PRO A 791 -53.35 37.97 57.29
CA PRO A 791 -52.89 36.59 57.47
C PRO A 791 -51.94 36.14 56.36
N ILE A 792 -52.09 36.67 55.15
CA ILE A 792 -51.42 36.19 53.92
C ILE A 792 -50.63 37.34 53.28
N ALA A 793 -49.40 37.08 52.86
CA ALA A 793 -48.61 37.94 51.96
C ALA A 793 -47.98 37.08 50.86
N THR A 794 -47.68 37.64 49.68
CA THR A 794 -47.22 36.87 48.52
C THR A 794 -45.86 37.39 48.05
N GLY A 795 -44.85 36.54 48.01
CA GLY A 795 -43.52 36.90 47.54
C GLY A 795 -43.41 37.01 46.02
N PRO A 796 -42.29 37.56 45.53
CA PRO A 796 -42.04 37.79 44.10
C PRO A 796 -42.11 36.54 43.22
N ASN A 797 -41.86 35.37 43.80
CA ASN A 797 -41.85 34.09 43.09
C ASN A 797 -43.16 33.29 43.26
N GLY A 798 -44.23 33.92 43.77
CA GLY A 798 -45.52 33.26 44.05
C GLY A 798 -45.59 32.50 45.38
N GLU A 799 -44.52 32.53 46.17
CA GLU A 799 -44.45 31.99 47.53
C GLU A 799 -45.42 32.72 48.48
N THR A 800 -46.07 32.01 49.40
CA THR A 800 -47.08 32.58 50.29
C THR A 800 -46.59 32.60 51.74
N LEU A 801 -46.55 33.78 52.37
CA LEU A 801 -46.16 34.00 53.75
C LEU A 801 -47.41 34.06 54.65
N LEU A 802 -47.60 33.03 55.46
CA LEU A 802 -48.73 32.92 56.40
C LEU A 802 -48.36 33.46 57.78
N LYS A 803 -49.30 34.13 58.45
CA LYS A 803 -49.12 34.58 59.83
C LYS A 803 -49.18 33.33 60.69
N GLY A 804 -48.12 33.06 61.46
CA GLY A 804 -48.12 31.98 62.44
C GLY A 804 -49.37 32.09 63.29
N VAL A 805 -50.31 31.16 63.11
CA VAL A 805 -51.52 31.11 63.90
C VAL A 805 -51.11 30.59 65.26
N GLU A 806 -51.22 31.40 66.31
CA GLU A 806 -51.13 30.88 67.68
C GLU A 806 -52.38 30.02 67.93
N LEU A 807 -52.28 28.72 67.66
CA LEU A 807 -53.35 27.74 67.84
C LEU A 807 -53.54 27.40 69.33
N ARG A 808 -53.75 28.39 70.21
CA ARG A 808 -54.15 28.14 71.60
C ARG A 808 -55.62 27.74 71.63
N GLY A 809 -55.90 26.53 72.13
CA GLY A 809 -57.27 26.03 72.38
C GLY A 809 -57.87 25.11 71.32
N ILE A 810 -57.11 24.68 70.32
CA ILE A 810 -57.57 23.69 69.33
C ILE A 810 -57.13 22.28 69.73
N LYS A 811 -58.00 21.29 69.50
CA LYS A 811 -57.71 19.88 69.80
C LYS A 811 -56.39 19.43 69.15
N PRO A 812 -55.54 18.66 69.86
CA PRO A 812 -54.19 18.31 69.39
C PRO A 812 -54.15 17.70 67.98
N GLU A 813 -55.14 16.89 67.62
CA GLU A 813 -55.23 16.21 66.32
C GLU A 813 -55.40 17.19 65.14
N VAL A 814 -56.22 18.23 65.32
CA VAL A 814 -56.45 19.26 64.29
C VAL A 814 -55.25 20.19 64.20
N ARG A 815 -54.61 20.47 65.33
CA ARG A 815 -53.37 21.24 65.37
C ARG A 815 -52.26 20.50 64.62
N ASP A 816 -52.11 19.20 64.83
CA ASP A 816 -51.07 18.40 64.20
C ASP A 816 -51.31 18.21 62.68
N ALA A 817 -52.56 18.03 62.25
CA ALA A 817 -52.92 17.99 60.83
C ALA A 817 -52.68 19.35 60.13
N THR A 818 -53.00 20.45 60.79
CA THR A 818 -52.78 21.80 60.26
C THR A 818 -51.29 22.16 60.24
N GLU A 819 -50.52 21.81 61.28
CA GLU A 819 -49.07 22.00 61.31
C GLU A 819 -48.33 21.13 60.27
N ARG A 820 -48.80 19.90 59.99
CA ARG A 820 -48.26 19.06 58.90
C ARG A 820 -48.57 19.62 57.51
N LEU A 821 -49.78 20.14 57.28
CA LEU A 821 -50.15 20.79 56.03
C LEU A 821 -49.31 22.07 55.80
N VAL A 822 -49.14 22.89 56.84
CA VAL A 822 -48.33 24.11 56.77
C VAL A 822 -46.83 23.80 56.61
N ARG A 823 -46.28 22.77 57.28
CA ARG A 823 -44.89 22.32 57.08
C ARG A 823 -44.65 21.72 55.69
N GLY A 824 -45.63 21.02 55.12
CA GLY A 824 -45.55 20.50 53.75
C GLY A 824 -45.55 21.58 52.67
N VAL A 825 -46.08 22.77 52.98
CA VAL A 825 -46.13 23.93 52.07
C VAL A 825 -44.95 24.89 52.27
N THR A 826 -44.38 24.96 53.48
CA THR A 826 -43.27 25.89 53.81
C THR A 826 -41.88 25.25 53.77
N GLY A 827 -41.79 23.93 53.79
CA GLY A 827 -40.51 23.19 53.76
C GLY A 827 -40.07 22.81 52.35
N GLY A 828 -39.29 23.69 51.70
CA GLY A 828 -38.42 23.35 50.56
C GLY A 828 -39.14 23.24 49.22
N GLY A 829 -38.71 24.06 48.26
CA GLY A 829 -39.33 24.22 46.94
C GLY A 829 -39.68 22.91 46.24
N MET A 830 -40.97 22.63 46.11
CA MET A 830 -41.49 21.61 45.21
C MET A 830 -41.96 22.27 43.92
N LYS A 831 -41.21 22.03 42.83
CA LYS A 831 -41.75 22.09 41.48
C LYS A 831 -42.79 20.98 41.36
N THR A 832 -44.00 21.35 40.94
CA THR A 832 -45.14 20.45 40.83
C THR A 832 -44.91 19.40 39.75
N ASN A 833 -44.69 18.14 40.17
CA ASN A 833 -44.90 16.97 39.32
C ASN A 833 -46.33 16.43 39.55
N GLU A 834 -46.93 15.90 38.49
CA GLU A 834 -48.34 15.48 38.34
C GLU A 834 -48.90 14.60 39.48
N SER A 835 -48.04 13.91 40.23
CA SER A 835 -48.40 13.03 41.35
C SER A 835 -49.09 13.77 42.51
N SER A 836 -48.77 15.05 42.71
CA SER A 836 -49.29 15.85 43.84
C SER A 836 -50.69 16.42 43.55
N ALA A 837 -50.96 16.72 42.28
CA ALA A 837 -52.26 17.20 41.82
C ALA A 837 -53.36 16.13 41.97
N VAL A 838 -52.99 14.85 41.82
CA VAL A 838 -53.89 13.70 42.03
C VAL A 838 -54.28 13.53 43.50
N ALA A 839 -53.38 13.83 44.45
CA ALA A 839 -53.67 13.75 45.88
C ALA A 839 -54.59 14.90 46.36
N ILE A 840 -54.35 16.12 45.86
CA ILE A 840 -55.18 17.30 46.17
C ILE A 840 -56.57 17.19 45.49
N GLY A 841 -56.63 16.66 44.26
CA GLY A 841 -57.87 16.38 43.55
C GLY A 841 -58.76 15.33 44.23
N ARG A 842 -58.16 14.32 44.87
CA ARG A 842 -58.91 13.30 45.63
C ARG A 842 -59.57 13.86 46.90
N ILE A 843 -58.89 14.76 47.62
CA ILE A 843 -59.44 15.35 48.84
C ILE A 843 -60.50 16.43 48.53
N GLY A 844 -60.32 17.18 47.43
CA GLY A 844 -61.30 18.18 46.99
C GLY A 844 -62.57 17.58 46.38
N GLY A 845 -62.46 16.46 45.66
CA GLY A 845 -63.58 15.80 45.00
C GLY A 845 -64.59 15.14 45.94
N GLU A 846 -64.18 14.75 47.15
CA GLU A 846 -65.05 14.05 48.10
C GLU A 846 -65.86 14.96 49.04
N LEU A 847 -65.56 16.27 49.12
CA LEU A 847 -66.21 17.15 50.10
C LEU A 847 -66.96 18.35 49.53
N ILE A 848 -66.60 18.90 48.36
CA ILE A 848 -67.19 20.16 47.89
C ILE A 848 -67.21 20.16 46.35
N GLY A 849 -68.39 20.05 45.74
CA GLY A 849 -68.59 20.06 44.29
C GLY A 849 -67.70 21.08 43.56
N GLY A 850 -66.92 20.57 42.60
CA GLY A 850 -65.60 21.11 42.24
C GLY A 850 -65.56 22.30 41.26
N PRO A 851 -64.45 23.06 41.25
CA PRO A 851 -64.00 23.92 40.15
C PRO A 851 -63.03 23.21 39.18
N LYS A 852 -62.69 23.84 38.05
CA LYS A 852 -62.05 23.18 36.88
C LYS A 852 -60.52 23.13 36.92
N THR A 853 -59.86 23.80 37.88
CA THR A 853 -58.39 23.72 38.04
C THR A 853 -57.94 23.64 39.52
N PRO A 854 -56.72 23.11 39.80
CA PRO A 854 -56.14 23.07 41.15
C PRO A 854 -55.93 24.46 41.78
N GLU A 855 -55.59 25.47 40.97
CA GLU A 855 -55.40 26.85 41.43
C GLU A 855 -56.72 27.51 41.86
N GLU A 856 -57.82 27.24 41.15
CA GLU A 856 -59.16 27.68 41.55
C GLU A 856 -59.61 27.04 42.87
N SER A 857 -59.25 25.76 43.09
CA SER A 857 -59.56 25.03 44.32
C SER A 857 -58.83 25.61 45.53
N PHE A 858 -57.55 25.98 45.35
CA PHE A 858 -56.72 26.59 46.40
C PHE A 858 -57.19 28.00 46.76
N ILE A 859 -57.52 28.83 45.75
CA ILE A 859 -58.06 30.18 45.95
C ILE A 859 -59.43 30.12 46.65
N LYS A 860 -60.30 29.17 46.27
CA LYS A 860 -61.61 28.98 46.90
C LYS A 860 -61.47 28.55 48.36
N PHE A 861 -60.58 27.59 48.66
CA PHE A 861 -60.30 27.16 50.03
C PHE A 861 -59.75 28.32 50.90
N GLY A 862 -58.82 29.12 50.37
CA GLY A 862 -58.29 30.30 51.05
C GLY A 862 -59.38 31.33 51.38
N LYS A 863 -60.28 31.61 50.43
CA LYS A 863 -61.42 32.52 50.64
C LYS A 863 -62.44 31.98 51.66
N GLU A 864 -62.70 30.68 51.65
CA GLU A 864 -63.62 30.04 52.61
C GLU A 864 -63.03 29.97 54.03
N ALA A 865 -61.72 29.72 54.16
CA ALA A 865 -61.01 29.79 55.44
C ALA A 865 -60.98 31.22 55.99
N GLU A 866 -60.74 32.22 55.14
CA GLU A 866 -60.81 33.64 55.51
C GLU A 866 -62.24 34.02 55.94
N ALA A 867 -63.27 33.56 55.23
CA ALA A 867 -64.67 33.75 55.61
C ALA A 867 -64.99 33.09 56.96
N ALA A 868 -64.49 31.88 57.23
CA ALA A 868 -64.71 31.17 58.50
C ALA A 868 -64.01 31.86 59.68
N ILE A 869 -62.79 32.36 59.48
CA ILE A 869 -62.03 33.11 60.50
C ILE A 869 -62.72 34.45 60.78
N ASN A 870 -63.15 35.18 59.75
CA ASN A 870 -63.85 36.45 59.91
C ASN A 870 -65.24 36.27 60.54
N LYS A 871 -65.96 35.17 60.21
CA LYS A 871 -67.24 34.84 60.84
C LYS A 871 -67.09 34.55 62.33
N ARG A 872 -66.00 33.90 62.75
CA ARG A 872 -65.70 33.62 64.16
C ARG A 872 -65.25 34.86 64.94
N ASN A 873 -64.48 35.76 64.31
CA ASN A 873 -64.07 37.01 64.94
C ASN A 873 -65.23 38.03 65.07
N ASN A 874 -66.24 37.95 64.20
CA ASN A 874 -67.44 38.79 64.26
C ASN A 874 -68.58 38.18 65.08
N SER A 875 -68.57 36.87 65.35
CA SER A 875 -69.49 36.24 66.30
C SER A 875 -68.89 36.27 67.70
N GLY A 876 -69.08 37.37 68.42
CA GLY A 876 -68.80 37.44 69.85
C GLY A 876 -69.77 36.55 70.64
N ARG A 877 -69.50 35.24 70.67
CA ARG A 877 -69.81 34.26 71.73
C ARG A 877 -69.31 32.88 71.33
#